data_AF-A0A372KMS6-F1
#
_entry.id   AF-A0A372KMS6-F1
#
_cell.length_a   1.000
_cell.length_b   1.000
_cell.length_c   1.000
_cell.angle_alpha   90.00
_cell.angle_beta   90.00
_cell.angle_gamma   90.00
#
_symmetry.space_group_name_H-M   'P 1'
#
loop_
_entity.id
_entity.type
_entity.pdbx_description
1 polymer ?
#
loop_
_entity_poly.entity_id
_entity_poly.type
_entity_poly.pdbx_seq_one_letter_code
_entity_poly.pdbx_strand_id
1 'polypeptide(L)'
;MREKWIDTAKGIAILLVIIGHVSGGLEGIWNFSFVYGIHLVIFFVLSGYTSKKKRINGDYVNARFSRLMVPYFYTCLMIMLTDIFNSYIIHHDGSLLTVTRVISEDLIRSFFASGTYTQFGTIELGIKIGAIWFLPAMFFATVLFQAAVNVFDSNETYAGVSLALIAIVGYISARFIWIPFSIQSGMMGAFFMWIGFIIHENKLLSKISWHHYLLAQTVLLLGILFEYCNVNFVTADINDLILSVLVGLAGCLLVYALSLLYKGRMFAYIGQISLTVLCVHLYALEALSAYVNKFLDLLGLEGNPRIWVYIAVEVLSAVVLASAIEKIKSFFSKQKPMLSEKGAGSCKKILAADITKGMLILSVLISSFTIDDNLRGILYSCHAMAFIFLYGCFYKESSTAVKTGMTGLKAFLIPYGFFVLTDLLLNSNRWSLSSVNDRLSQYVLGMSFSKKLFSAPSSVGLVYLILLIFFTALIYTAVDKLFKTDGAKWAVCLILSLFGLLLGKTGYWLPWSLDIACYAIIFYRLGHQFHQKQWLKTAITNPFLYFVLSPIWAYMIYLGGLEPAVRKYEPYGILIIGSLAGTLLVISLAVYISSHLPIVGMLLKIAGESFIILLIVHTVLGDRIGTIAASVFSSSGFAYMILCIMLEGAISIAIKQLMLPLQKTVPAS
;
A
#
# COMPACT_ATOMS: atom_id res chain seq x y z
N MET A 1 -30.19 -1.85 21.26
CA MET A 1 -30.54 -0.73 20.37
C MET A 1 -29.37 0.25 20.37
N ARG A 2 -28.95 0.79 19.22
CA ARG A 2 -27.90 1.82 19.17
C ARG A 2 -28.46 3.12 19.73
N GLU A 3 -27.81 3.70 20.74
CA GLU A 3 -28.32 4.91 21.40
C GLU A 3 -28.18 6.12 20.46
N LYS A 4 -29.30 6.80 20.15
CA LYS A 4 -29.37 7.89 19.17
C LYS A 4 -28.44 9.07 19.50
N TRP A 5 -28.18 9.33 20.78
CA TRP A 5 -27.30 10.41 21.21
C TRP A 5 -25.85 10.16 20.79
N ILE A 6 -25.39 8.90 20.73
CA ILE A 6 -24.01 8.56 20.30
C ILE A 6 -23.81 8.97 18.83
N ASP A 7 -24.80 8.70 17.99
CA ASP A 7 -24.76 9.11 16.59
C ASP A 7 -24.83 10.63 16.47
N THR A 8 -25.65 11.28 17.28
CA THR A 8 -25.73 12.75 17.32
C THR A 8 -24.40 13.38 17.74
N ALA A 9 -23.74 12.85 18.78
CA ALA A 9 -22.43 13.29 19.25
C ALA A 9 -21.35 13.12 18.18
N LYS A 10 -21.34 11.99 17.46
CA LYS A 10 -20.42 11.78 16.31
C LYS A 10 -20.67 12.76 15.18
N GLY A 11 -21.94 13.10 14.93
CA GLY A 11 -22.33 14.10 13.93
C GLY A 11 -21.83 15.50 14.28
N ILE A 12 -21.98 15.91 15.54
CA ILE A 12 -21.42 17.17 16.03
C ILE A 12 -19.89 17.15 15.93
N ALA A 13 -19.26 16.08 16.40
CA ALA A 13 -17.80 15.94 16.41
C ALA A 13 -17.18 15.98 15.00
N ILE A 14 -17.78 15.33 14.00
CA ILE A 14 -17.23 15.37 12.63
C ILE A 14 -17.39 16.75 11.99
N LEU A 15 -18.45 17.50 12.30
CA LEU A 15 -18.58 18.88 11.82
C LEU A 15 -17.56 19.80 12.49
N LEU A 16 -17.28 19.57 13.78
CA LEU A 16 -16.20 20.26 14.50
C LEU A 16 -14.82 19.98 13.87
N VAL A 17 -14.54 18.76 13.39
CA VAL A 17 -13.32 18.45 12.62
C VAL A 17 -13.22 19.34 11.38
N ILE A 18 -14.29 19.40 10.57
CA ILE A 18 -14.31 20.19 9.32
C ILE A 18 -14.09 21.67 9.62
N ILE A 19 -14.81 22.21 10.60
CA ILE A 19 -14.67 23.61 11.02
C ILE A 19 -13.23 23.87 11.48
N GLY A 20 -12.65 23.00 12.30
CA GLY A 20 -11.26 23.12 12.76
C GLY A 20 -10.29 23.26 11.58
N HIS A 21 -10.34 22.37 10.59
CA HIS A 21 -9.42 22.40 9.45
C HIS A 21 -9.58 23.59 8.49
N VAL A 22 -10.79 24.15 8.37
CA VAL A 22 -11.10 25.20 7.39
C VAL A 22 -11.03 26.61 8.03
N SER A 23 -11.16 26.71 9.35
CA SER A 23 -11.26 27.99 10.08
C SER A 23 -9.93 28.72 10.32
N GLY A 24 -8.79 28.21 9.83
CA GLY A 24 -7.44 28.71 10.18
C GLY A 24 -7.15 30.18 9.88
N GLY A 25 -8.00 30.88 9.11
CA GLY A 25 -7.89 32.32 8.87
C GLY A 25 -8.90 33.20 9.61
N LEU A 26 -9.74 32.64 10.50
CA LEU A 26 -10.73 33.43 11.24
C LEU A 26 -10.05 34.21 12.37
N GLU A 27 -10.20 35.53 12.35
CA GLU A 27 -9.67 36.43 13.38
C GLU A 27 -10.73 36.81 14.43
N GLY A 28 -10.27 37.14 15.65
CA GLY A 28 -11.11 37.63 16.76
C GLY A 28 -11.81 36.54 17.57
N ILE A 29 -13.01 36.84 18.07
CA ILE A 29 -13.82 35.96 18.96
C ILE A 29 -14.23 34.63 18.27
N TRP A 30 -14.05 34.54 16.96
CA TRP A 30 -14.42 33.40 16.12
C TRP A 30 -13.26 32.43 15.84
N ASN A 31 -12.17 32.51 16.61
CA ASN A 31 -11.09 31.52 16.54
C ASN A 31 -11.56 30.17 17.13
N PHE A 32 -11.67 29.15 16.28
CA PHE A 32 -12.11 27.80 16.66
C PHE A 32 -10.97 26.87 17.12
N SER A 33 -9.80 27.39 17.50
CA SER A 33 -8.65 26.58 17.91
C SER A 33 -8.95 25.63 19.08
N PHE A 34 -9.88 25.99 19.97
CA PHE A 34 -10.30 25.09 21.06
C PHE A 34 -10.89 23.76 20.58
N VAL A 35 -11.39 23.72 19.33
CA VAL A 35 -12.00 22.51 18.79
C VAL A 35 -10.98 21.38 18.70
N TYR A 36 -9.69 21.67 18.47
CA TYR A 36 -8.60 20.69 18.39
C TYR A 36 -8.41 19.86 19.66
N GLY A 37 -8.68 20.43 20.84
CA GLY A 37 -8.63 19.69 22.11
C GLY A 37 -9.80 18.73 22.36
N ILE A 38 -10.86 18.78 21.54
CA ILE A 38 -12.15 18.11 21.85
C ILE A 38 -12.53 17.08 20.79
N HIS A 39 -12.47 17.44 19.51
CA HIS A 39 -13.16 16.68 18.46
C HIS A 39 -12.59 15.28 18.20
N LEU A 40 -11.28 15.05 18.39
CA LEU A 40 -10.70 13.70 18.28
C LEU A 40 -10.83 12.89 19.56
N VAL A 41 -10.74 13.55 20.73
CA VAL A 41 -10.89 12.91 22.04
C VAL A 41 -12.22 12.17 22.11
N ILE A 42 -13.31 12.82 21.69
CA ILE A 42 -14.64 12.21 21.73
C ILE A 42 -14.77 10.98 20.82
N PHE A 43 -14.11 10.92 19.66
CA PHE A 43 -14.18 9.72 18.81
C PHE A 43 -13.53 8.50 19.48
N PHE A 44 -12.37 8.69 20.14
CA PHE A 44 -11.74 7.62 20.91
C PHE A 44 -12.60 7.22 22.11
N VAL A 45 -13.08 8.18 22.90
CA VAL A 45 -13.97 7.92 24.06
C VAL A 45 -15.24 7.18 23.63
N LEU A 46 -15.94 7.61 22.58
CA LEU A 46 -17.15 6.95 22.09
C LEU A 46 -16.87 5.54 21.52
N SER A 47 -15.70 5.33 20.94
CA SER A 47 -15.30 3.98 20.48
C SER A 47 -15.08 3.04 21.67
N GLY A 48 -14.42 3.53 22.73
CA GLY A 48 -14.30 2.83 24.00
C GLY A 48 -15.63 2.52 24.66
N TYR A 49 -16.48 3.53 24.77
CA TYR A 49 -17.82 3.45 25.36
C TYR A 49 -18.72 2.42 24.69
N THR A 50 -18.61 2.28 23.36
CA THR A 50 -19.39 1.29 22.60
C THR A 50 -18.67 -0.05 22.43
N SER A 51 -17.44 -0.17 22.94
CA SER A 51 -16.68 -1.41 22.86
C SER A 51 -17.13 -2.39 23.93
N LYS A 52 -17.14 -3.66 23.54
CA LYS A 52 -17.27 -4.78 24.46
C LYS A 52 -15.94 -5.51 24.50
N LYS A 53 -15.65 -6.14 25.63
CA LYS A 53 -14.52 -7.05 25.74
C LYS A 53 -14.69 -8.20 24.75
N LYS A 54 -13.68 -8.41 23.90
CA LYS A 54 -13.64 -9.51 22.93
C LYS A 54 -12.27 -10.17 22.96
N ARG A 55 -12.23 -11.49 22.76
CA ARG A 55 -10.98 -12.23 22.61
C ARG A 55 -10.18 -11.67 21.43
N ILE A 56 -8.92 -11.33 21.67
CA ILE A 56 -8.00 -10.91 20.61
C ILE A 56 -7.50 -12.13 19.83
N ASN A 57 -7.79 -12.17 18.54
CA ASN A 57 -7.33 -13.20 17.61
C ASN A 57 -7.20 -12.61 16.20
N GLY A 58 -6.68 -13.39 15.25
CA GLY A 58 -6.51 -12.94 13.85
C GLY A 58 -7.80 -12.42 13.22
N ASP A 59 -8.93 -13.09 13.43
CA ASP A 59 -10.23 -12.68 12.89
C ASP A 59 -10.69 -11.32 13.42
N TYR A 60 -10.50 -11.06 14.71
CA TYR A 60 -10.80 -9.77 15.33
C TYR A 60 -9.97 -8.65 14.69
N VAL A 61 -8.65 -8.86 14.58
CA VAL A 61 -7.74 -7.88 14.00
C VAL A 61 -8.05 -7.65 12.52
N ASN A 62 -8.31 -8.71 11.75
CA ASN A 62 -8.70 -8.64 10.34
C ASN A 62 -10.01 -7.87 10.12
N ALA A 63 -11.00 -8.06 11.00
CA ALA A 63 -12.26 -7.32 10.94
C ALA A 63 -12.05 -5.82 11.21
N ARG A 64 -11.16 -5.47 12.15
CA ARG A 64 -10.80 -4.06 12.40
C ARG A 64 -9.99 -3.46 11.27
N PHE A 65 -9.03 -4.21 10.72
CA PHE A 65 -8.25 -3.81 9.55
C PHE A 65 -9.17 -3.52 8.38
N SER A 66 -10.06 -4.44 8.03
CA SER A 66 -10.98 -4.29 6.89
C SER A 66 -11.93 -3.10 7.06
N ARG A 67 -12.36 -2.81 8.30
CA ARG A 67 -13.26 -1.70 8.59
C ARG A 67 -12.59 -0.32 8.44
N LEU A 68 -11.30 -0.21 8.77
CA LEU A 68 -10.60 1.08 8.86
C LEU A 68 -9.62 1.27 7.69
N MET A 69 -8.81 0.27 7.38
CA MET A 69 -7.76 0.37 6.37
C MET A 69 -8.28 0.28 4.94
N VAL A 70 -9.38 -0.44 4.69
CA VAL A 70 -9.95 -0.47 3.32
C VAL A 70 -10.44 0.91 2.88
N PRO A 71 -11.28 1.64 3.66
CA PRO A 71 -11.59 3.03 3.34
C PRO A 71 -10.37 3.92 3.21
N TYR A 72 -9.36 3.76 4.08
CA TYR A 72 -8.10 4.50 4.01
C TYR A 72 -7.41 4.32 2.65
N PHE A 73 -7.18 3.08 2.20
CA PHE A 73 -6.52 2.81 0.93
C PHE A 73 -7.31 3.31 -0.28
N TYR A 74 -8.64 3.24 -0.25
CA TYR A 74 -9.46 3.83 -1.32
C TYR A 74 -9.33 5.36 -1.35
N THR A 75 -9.32 6.03 -0.20
CA THR A 75 -9.11 7.48 -0.16
C THR A 75 -7.72 7.85 -0.68
N CYS A 76 -6.66 7.15 -0.27
CA CYS A 76 -5.30 7.33 -0.82
C CYS A 76 -5.26 7.18 -2.34
N LEU A 77 -5.91 6.14 -2.88
CA LEU A 77 -5.99 5.93 -4.33
C LEU A 77 -6.72 7.07 -5.05
N MET A 78 -7.83 7.57 -4.50
CA MET A 78 -8.59 8.66 -5.13
C MET A 78 -7.82 9.99 -5.08
N ILE A 79 -7.11 10.26 -3.99
CA ILE A 79 -6.21 11.42 -3.89
C ILE A 79 -5.13 11.31 -4.98
N MET A 80 -4.42 10.18 -5.06
CA MET A 80 -3.37 9.98 -6.07
C MET A 80 -3.87 10.16 -7.50
N LEU A 81 -5.04 9.62 -7.84
CA LEU A 81 -5.64 9.80 -9.17
C LEU A 81 -5.95 11.27 -9.46
N THR A 82 -6.37 12.03 -8.46
CA THR A 82 -6.70 13.45 -8.62
C THR A 82 -5.46 14.31 -8.68
N ASP A 83 -4.40 13.98 -7.95
CA ASP A 83 -3.13 14.71 -8.00
C ASP A 83 -2.44 14.50 -9.36
N ILE A 84 -2.50 13.28 -9.92
CA ILE A 84 -2.11 13.04 -11.31
C ILE A 84 -2.90 13.95 -12.26
N PHE A 85 -4.23 14.02 -12.11
CA PHE A 85 -5.08 14.87 -12.96
C PHE A 85 -4.78 16.36 -12.80
N ASN A 86 -4.57 16.82 -11.56
CA ASN A 86 -4.20 18.20 -11.24
C ASN A 86 -2.83 18.57 -11.80
N SER A 87 -1.90 17.63 -11.93
CA SER A 87 -0.63 17.83 -12.67
C SER A 87 -0.88 18.33 -14.10
N TYR A 88 -1.86 17.75 -14.80
CA TYR A 88 -2.22 18.16 -16.16
C TYR A 88 -3.04 19.46 -16.20
N ILE A 89 -4.05 19.58 -15.35
CA ILE A 89 -5.06 20.65 -15.46
C ILE A 89 -4.63 21.93 -14.76
N ILE A 90 -4.06 21.81 -13.56
CA ILE A 90 -3.73 22.97 -12.71
C ILE A 90 -2.28 23.38 -12.93
N HIS A 91 -1.36 22.42 -12.84
CA HIS A 91 0.07 22.70 -12.95
C HIS A 91 0.55 22.75 -14.40
N HIS A 92 -0.28 22.32 -15.35
CA HIS A 92 0.04 22.27 -16.78
C HIS A 92 1.35 21.51 -17.09
N ASP A 93 1.69 20.52 -16.25
CA ASP A 93 2.86 19.67 -16.39
C ASP A 93 2.45 18.20 -16.42
N GLY A 94 2.32 17.67 -17.63
CA GLY A 94 2.07 16.25 -17.90
C GLY A 94 3.32 15.42 -18.15
N SER A 95 4.50 15.94 -17.78
CA SER A 95 5.76 15.24 -18.00
C SER A 95 5.84 13.94 -17.20
N LEU A 96 6.55 12.97 -17.76
CA LEU A 96 6.73 11.65 -17.16
C LEU A 96 7.36 11.74 -15.77
N LEU A 97 8.40 12.57 -15.61
CA LEU A 97 9.08 12.77 -14.33
C LEU A 97 8.15 13.38 -13.28
N THR A 98 7.39 14.42 -13.63
CA THR A 98 6.49 15.06 -12.67
C THR A 98 5.36 14.13 -12.23
N VAL A 99 4.68 13.48 -13.17
CA VAL A 99 3.58 12.56 -12.83
C VAL A 99 4.08 11.37 -12.00
N THR A 100 5.26 10.81 -12.33
CA THR A 100 5.83 9.70 -11.56
C THR A 100 6.33 10.11 -10.19
N ARG A 101 6.81 11.35 -10.03
CA ARG A 101 7.12 11.94 -8.73
C ARG A 101 5.87 12.13 -7.86
N VAL A 102 4.77 12.61 -8.43
CA VAL A 102 3.47 12.70 -7.72
C VAL A 102 3.06 11.31 -7.20
N ILE A 103 3.14 10.28 -8.05
CA ILE A 103 2.84 8.89 -7.65
C ILE A 103 3.76 8.43 -6.51
N SER A 104 5.07 8.73 -6.55
CA SER A 104 5.98 8.31 -5.48
C SER A 104 5.71 9.04 -4.17
N GLU A 105 5.52 10.37 -4.20
CA GLU A 105 5.14 11.18 -3.04
C GLU A 105 3.84 10.65 -2.41
N ASP A 106 2.85 10.30 -3.23
CA ASP A 106 1.58 9.70 -2.80
C ASP A 106 1.73 8.35 -2.10
N LEU A 107 2.57 7.47 -2.65
CA LEU A 107 2.84 6.17 -2.05
C LEU A 107 3.57 6.33 -0.70
N ILE A 108 4.54 7.25 -0.62
CA ILE A 108 5.33 7.49 0.60
C ILE A 108 4.43 8.10 1.69
N ARG A 109 3.64 9.15 1.39
CA ARG A 109 2.73 9.75 2.39
C ARG A 109 1.64 8.78 2.83
N SER A 110 1.15 7.92 1.93
CA SER A 110 0.19 6.85 2.26
C SER A 110 0.78 5.78 3.17
N PHE A 111 2.08 5.48 3.05
CA PHE A 111 2.77 4.55 3.93
C PHE A 111 3.00 5.14 5.32
N PHE A 112 3.55 6.36 5.41
CA PHE A 112 3.77 7.01 6.71
C PHE A 112 2.44 7.33 7.41
N ALA A 113 1.39 7.60 6.65
CA ALA A 113 0.07 7.97 7.13
C ALA A 113 0.13 9.12 8.16
N SER A 114 1.05 10.07 7.97
CA SER A 114 1.25 11.20 8.88
C SER A 114 0.27 12.32 8.55
N GLY A 115 -0.42 12.87 9.54
CA GLY A 115 -1.32 14.00 9.32
C GLY A 115 -0.64 15.37 9.30
N THR A 116 0.67 15.42 9.54
CA THR A 116 1.49 16.64 9.50
C THR A 116 2.81 16.38 8.78
N TYR A 117 3.52 17.45 8.41
CA TYR A 117 4.88 17.34 7.91
C TYR A 117 5.78 16.84 9.03
N THR A 118 6.44 15.72 8.79
CA THR A 118 7.25 15.04 9.81
C THR A 118 8.63 14.69 9.29
N GLN A 119 9.52 14.45 10.25
CA GLN A 119 10.86 13.95 10.01
C GLN A 119 10.94 12.47 10.42
N PHE A 120 11.49 11.63 9.55
CA PHE A 120 11.86 10.25 9.87
C PHE A 120 13.37 10.15 10.05
N GLY A 121 13.83 10.14 11.30
CA GLY A 121 15.26 10.28 11.60
C GLY A 121 15.76 11.66 11.14
N THR A 122 16.66 11.68 10.17
CA THR A 122 17.20 12.93 9.58
C THR A 122 16.51 13.33 8.27
N ILE A 123 15.46 12.62 7.86
CA ILE A 123 14.80 12.82 6.56
C ILE A 123 13.52 13.60 6.76
N GLU A 124 13.47 14.81 6.21
CA GLU A 124 12.20 15.53 6.05
C GLU A 124 11.37 14.85 4.98
N LEU A 125 10.18 14.37 5.37
CA LEU A 125 9.27 13.73 4.43
C LEU A 125 8.62 14.77 3.50
N GLY A 126 8.44 16.01 3.97
CA GLY A 126 7.87 17.11 3.16
C GLY A 126 6.43 16.89 2.70
N ILE A 127 5.78 15.81 3.13
CA ILE A 127 4.47 15.34 2.68
C ILE A 127 3.61 14.91 3.87
N LYS A 128 2.29 15.06 3.75
CA LYS A 128 1.29 14.62 4.72
C LYS A 128 0.09 14.00 4.01
N ILE A 129 -0.60 13.07 4.68
CA ILE A 129 -1.84 12.45 4.18
C ILE A 129 -3.09 13.22 4.63
N GLY A 130 -2.95 14.21 5.53
CA GLY A 130 -4.08 14.93 6.13
C GLY A 130 -4.95 14.03 7.02
N ALA A 131 -6.18 14.47 7.31
CA ALA A 131 -7.06 13.95 8.37
C ALA A 131 -7.33 12.44 8.41
N ILE A 132 -7.14 11.69 7.31
CA ILE A 132 -7.34 10.22 7.31
C ILE A 132 -6.26 9.45 8.06
N TRP A 133 -5.17 10.11 8.50
CA TRP A 133 -4.22 9.54 9.47
C TRP A 133 -4.92 8.95 10.70
N PHE A 134 -6.10 9.48 11.05
CA PHE A 134 -6.93 9.01 12.13
C PHE A 134 -7.36 7.53 11.97
N LEU A 135 -7.53 7.02 10.73
CA LEU A 135 -7.99 5.64 10.48
C LEU A 135 -6.98 4.57 10.96
N PRO A 136 -5.69 4.59 10.55
CA PRO A 136 -4.70 3.67 11.10
C PRO A 136 -4.44 3.92 12.59
N ALA A 137 -4.43 5.17 13.07
CA ALA A 137 -4.33 5.46 14.50
C ALA A 137 -5.48 4.80 15.30
N MET A 138 -6.71 4.89 14.82
CA MET A 138 -7.90 4.26 15.39
C MET A 138 -7.82 2.73 15.39
N PHE A 139 -7.19 2.15 14.35
CA PHE A 139 -6.92 0.72 14.29
C PHE A 139 -6.00 0.29 15.43
N PHE A 140 -4.84 0.96 15.58
CA PHE A 140 -3.88 0.64 16.63
C PHE A 140 -4.46 0.89 18.02
N ALA A 141 -5.16 2.01 18.23
CA ALA A 141 -5.85 2.29 19.49
C ALA A 141 -6.80 1.16 19.89
N THR A 142 -7.60 0.67 18.94
CA THR A 142 -8.57 -0.42 19.18
C THR A 142 -7.89 -1.74 19.50
N VAL A 143 -6.78 -2.06 18.84
CA VAL A 143 -6.01 -3.30 19.07
C VAL A 143 -5.31 -3.26 20.42
N LEU A 144 -4.62 -2.15 20.74
CA LEU A 144 -3.94 -1.94 22.02
C LEU A 144 -4.90 -1.97 23.19
N PHE A 145 -6.03 -1.26 23.09
CA PHE A 145 -7.08 -1.26 24.10
C PHE A 145 -7.59 -2.69 24.40
N GLN A 146 -7.93 -3.45 23.35
CA GLN A 146 -8.43 -4.82 23.55
C GLN A 146 -7.33 -5.75 24.08
N ALA A 147 -6.08 -5.60 23.64
CA ALA A 147 -4.97 -6.37 24.17
C ALA A 147 -4.82 -6.14 25.69
N ALA A 148 -4.79 -4.88 26.14
CA ALA A 148 -4.66 -4.54 27.56
C ALA A 148 -5.82 -5.09 28.40
N VAL A 149 -7.07 -4.90 27.96
CA VAL A 149 -8.25 -5.39 28.69
C VAL A 149 -8.32 -6.93 28.71
N ASN A 150 -7.77 -7.63 27.72
CA ASN A 150 -7.69 -9.09 27.74
C ASN A 150 -6.56 -9.61 28.64
N VAL A 151 -5.40 -8.94 28.65
CA VAL A 151 -4.26 -9.32 29.51
C VAL A 151 -4.59 -9.10 30.98
N PHE A 152 -5.20 -7.96 31.32
CA PHE A 152 -5.57 -7.59 32.69
C PHE A 152 -7.06 -7.83 32.97
N ASP A 153 -7.57 -9.01 32.57
CA ASP A 153 -9.00 -9.35 32.70
C ASP A 153 -9.56 -9.16 34.11
N SER A 154 -8.77 -9.55 35.11
CA SER A 154 -9.18 -9.50 36.52
C SER A 154 -9.18 -8.10 37.12
N ASN A 155 -8.55 -7.10 36.49
CA ASN A 155 -8.42 -5.77 37.06
C ASN A 155 -8.28 -4.67 36.00
N GLU A 156 -9.37 -3.95 35.78
CA GLU A 156 -9.46 -2.86 34.81
C GLU A 156 -8.52 -1.69 35.12
N THR A 157 -8.11 -1.52 36.39
CA THR A 157 -7.16 -0.49 36.81
C THR A 157 -5.77 -0.77 36.22
N TYR A 158 -5.31 -2.04 36.21
CA TYR A 158 -4.03 -2.39 35.58
C TYR A 158 -4.09 -2.22 34.06
N ALA A 159 -5.24 -2.49 33.43
CA ALA A 159 -5.45 -2.15 32.02
C ALA A 159 -5.33 -0.62 31.80
N GLY A 160 -5.90 0.19 32.68
CA GLY A 160 -5.80 1.65 32.61
C GLY A 160 -4.37 2.17 32.77
N VAL A 161 -3.65 1.70 33.79
CA VAL A 161 -2.25 2.08 34.04
C VAL A 161 -1.36 1.68 32.87
N SER A 162 -1.50 0.46 32.35
CA SER A 162 -0.71 0.02 31.19
C SER A 162 -0.99 0.85 29.94
N LEU A 163 -2.25 1.19 29.67
CA LEU A 163 -2.62 2.06 28.53
C LEU A 163 -2.14 3.51 28.72
N ALA A 164 -2.13 4.02 29.96
CA ALA A 164 -1.55 5.33 30.26
C ALA A 164 -0.03 5.34 30.00
N LEU A 165 0.69 4.29 30.43
CA LEU A 165 2.11 4.14 30.13
C LEU A 165 2.37 4.03 28.62
N ILE A 166 1.55 3.27 27.89
CA ILE A 166 1.61 3.18 26.42
C ILE A 166 1.39 4.57 25.79
N ALA A 167 0.42 5.35 26.27
CA ALA A 167 0.20 6.72 25.78
C ALA A 167 1.41 7.63 26.02
N ILE A 168 2.04 7.53 27.20
CA ILE A 168 3.28 8.28 27.52
C ILE A 168 4.43 7.87 26.59
N VAL A 169 4.59 6.58 26.31
CA VAL A 169 5.61 6.12 25.34
C VAL A 169 5.32 6.67 23.94
N GLY A 170 4.06 6.73 23.52
CA GLY A 170 3.65 7.33 22.26
C GLY A 170 4.05 8.81 22.17
N TYR A 171 3.71 9.57 23.21
CA TYR A 171 4.08 10.99 23.35
C TYR A 171 5.58 11.24 23.36
N ILE A 172 6.35 10.48 24.15
CA ILE A 172 7.81 10.65 24.24
C ILE A 172 8.48 10.25 22.93
N SER A 173 8.13 9.09 22.36
CA SER A 173 8.78 8.58 21.16
C SER A 173 8.57 9.48 19.94
N ALA A 174 7.41 10.14 19.84
CA ALA A 174 7.09 11.06 18.74
C ALA A 174 8.05 12.26 18.65
N ARG A 175 8.75 12.59 19.74
CA ARG A 175 9.75 13.66 19.81
C ARG A 175 11.12 13.25 19.26
N PHE A 176 11.37 11.95 19.12
CA PHE A 176 12.66 11.41 18.68
C PHE A 176 12.57 10.80 17.28
N ILE A 177 11.50 10.04 17.01
CA ILE A 177 11.31 9.37 15.74
C ILE A 177 9.83 9.26 15.41
N TRP A 178 9.47 9.65 14.20
CA TRP A 178 8.10 9.53 13.72
C TRP A 178 7.84 8.14 13.14
N ILE A 179 7.03 7.32 13.79
CA ILE A 179 6.80 5.93 13.33
C ILE A 179 5.66 5.90 12.29
N PRO A 180 5.76 5.10 11.21
CA PRO A 180 4.70 4.96 10.22
C PRO A 180 3.34 4.56 10.79
N PHE A 181 2.29 4.80 10.01
CA PHE A 181 0.89 4.46 10.29
C PHE A 181 0.26 5.23 11.46
N SER A 182 0.86 6.34 11.90
CA SER A 182 0.38 7.10 13.06
C SER A 182 0.16 6.22 14.31
N ILE A 183 1.05 5.23 14.52
CA ILE A 183 0.97 4.30 15.66
C ILE A 183 1.02 5.08 16.98
N GLN A 184 1.87 6.10 17.07
CA GLN A 184 2.05 6.94 18.26
C GLN A 184 0.74 7.65 18.66
N SER A 185 0.03 8.21 17.69
CA SER A 185 -1.31 8.77 17.89
C SER A 185 -2.31 7.71 18.36
N GLY A 186 -2.22 6.49 17.82
CA GLY A 186 -3.03 5.35 18.25
C GLY A 186 -2.72 4.91 19.69
N MET A 187 -1.46 4.98 20.12
CA MET A 187 -1.04 4.69 21.51
C MET A 187 -1.69 5.66 22.49
N MET A 188 -1.71 6.95 22.17
CA MET A 188 -2.42 7.97 22.96
C MET A 188 -3.94 7.73 22.95
N GLY A 189 -4.51 7.48 21.78
CA GLY A 189 -5.95 7.22 21.62
C GLY A 189 -6.44 5.99 22.39
N ALA A 190 -5.60 4.97 22.59
CA ALA A 190 -5.94 3.76 23.34
C ALA A 190 -6.31 4.05 24.80
N PHE A 191 -5.65 5.03 25.43
CA PHE A 191 -5.98 5.46 26.80
C PHE A 191 -7.37 6.11 26.87
N PHE A 192 -7.70 6.99 25.91
CA PHE A 192 -9.04 7.58 25.83
C PHE A 192 -10.14 6.56 25.50
N MET A 193 -9.82 5.50 24.75
CA MET A 193 -10.74 4.37 24.58
C MET A 193 -10.99 3.65 25.91
N TRP A 194 -9.97 3.45 26.75
CA TRP A 194 -10.17 2.86 28.07
C TRP A 194 -11.03 3.75 28.96
N ILE A 195 -10.82 5.07 28.98
CA ILE A 195 -11.69 6.00 29.70
C ILE A 195 -13.15 5.83 29.27
N GLY A 196 -13.40 5.79 27.95
CA GLY A 196 -14.74 5.55 27.41
C GLY A 196 -15.37 4.23 27.86
N PHE A 197 -14.58 3.16 27.89
CA PHE A 197 -15.02 1.85 28.37
C PHE A 197 -15.42 1.88 29.85
N ILE A 198 -14.60 2.49 30.72
CA ILE A 198 -14.89 2.65 32.15
C ILE A 198 -16.15 3.49 32.38
N ILE A 199 -16.36 4.54 31.58
CA ILE A 199 -17.58 5.38 31.64
C ILE A 199 -18.83 4.53 31.39
N HIS A 200 -18.77 3.60 30.43
CA HIS A 200 -19.86 2.69 30.11
C HIS A 200 -20.09 1.65 31.22
N GLU A 201 -19.06 0.89 31.59
CA GLU A 201 -19.16 -0.20 32.58
C GLU A 201 -19.67 0.29 33.93
N ASN A 202 -19.17 1.44 34.40
CA ASN A 202 -19.54 2.00 35.70
C ASN A 202 -20.80 2.88 35.66
N LYS A 203 -21.45 2.99 34.49
CA LYS A 203 -22.61 3.85 34.23
C LYS A 203 -22.38 5.27 34.73
N LEU A 204 -21.20 5.84 34.47
CA LEU A 204 -20.80 7.13 35.06
C LEU A 204 -21.71 8.26 34.58
N LEU A 205 -22.17 8.24 33.33
CA LEU A 205 -23.04 9.28 32.78
C LEU A 205 -24.37 9.44 33.54
N SER A 206 -24.94 8.34 34.09
CA SER A 206 -26.18 8.43 34.88
C SER A 206 -25.97 8.98 36.29
N LYS A 207 -24.71 9.07 36.75
CA LYS A 207 -24.34 9.61 38.06
C LYS A 207 -23.99 11.10 37.99
N ILE A 208 -23.89 11.67 36.79
CA ILE A 208 -23.53 13.09 36.58
C ILE A 208 -24.72 13.97 36.96
N SER A 209 -24.52 14.84 37.95
CA SER A 209 -25.46 15.90 38.33
C SER A 209 -25.07 17.25 37.70
N TRP A 210 -25.94 18.26 37.82
CA TRP A 210 -25.72 19.58 37.23
C TRP A 210 -24.44 20.27 37.72
N HIS A 211 -24.02 20.06 38.98
CA HIS A 211 -22.78 20.61 39.52
C HIS A 211 -21.54 20.05 38.82
N HIS A 212 -21.56 18.77 38.43
CA HIS A 212 -20.47 18.15 37.68
C HIS A 212 -20.37 18.75 36.27
N TYR A 213 -21.51 19.02 35.64
CA TYR A 213 -21.54 19.75 34.36
C TYR A 213 -20.96 21.16 34.51
N LEU A 214 -21.39 21.90 35.54
CA LEU A 214 -20.87 23.24 35.80
C LEU A 214 -19.35 23.21 36.01
N LEU A 215 -18.85 22.29 36.84
CA LEU A 215 -17.41 22.10 37.04
C LEU A 215 -16.68 21.77 35.73
N ALA A 216 -17.21 20.84 34.94
CA ALA A 216 -16.62 20.49 33.64
C ALA A 216 -16.59 21.70 32.69
N GLN A 217 -17.67 22.48 32.61
CA GLN A 217 -17.68 23.69 31.77
C GLN A 217 -16.72 24.76 32.29
N THR A 218 -16.55 24.91 33.60
CA THR A 218 -15.53 25.79 34.17
C THR A 218 -14.12 25.31 33.79
N VAL A 219 -13.83 24.01 33.91
CA VAL A 219 -12.53 23.43 33.49
C VAL A 219 -12.30 23.67 32.00
N LEU A 220 -13.32 23.48 31.17
CA LEU A 220 -13.24 23.73 29.73
C LEU A 220 -12.94 25.22 29.44
N LEU A 221 -13.68 26.14 30.07
CA LEU A 221 -13.48 27.58 29.89
C LEU A 221 -12.08 28.02 30.33
N LEU A 222 -11.62 27.58 31.51
CA LEU A 222 -10.26 27.86 31.98
C LEU A 222 -9.22 27.24 31.04
N GLY A 223 -9.46 26.02 30.55
CA GLY A 223 -8.59 25.37 29.57
C GLY A 223 -8.50 26.11 28.24
N ILE A 224 -9.58 26.76 27.80
CA ILE A 224 -9.57 27.64 26.62
C ILE A 224 -8.78 28.92 26.91
N LEU A 225 -9.02 29.56 28.05
CA LEU A 225 -8.38 30.83 28.44
C LEU A 225 -6.86 30.69 28.65
N PHE A 226 -6.41 29.56 29.18
CA PHE A 226 -5.00 29.28 29.47
C PHE A 226 -4.32 28.38 28.43
N GLU A 227 -4.95 28.19 27.26
CA GLU A 227 -4.38 27.42 26.13
C GLU A 227 -4.03 25.95 26.44
N TYR A 228 -4.74 25.33 27.39
CA TYR A 228 -4.67 23.89 27.68
C TYR A 228 -5.64 23.05 26.84
N CYS A 229 -6.39 23.66 25.92
CA CYS A 229 -7.27 22.96 25.00
C CYS A 229 -6.50 22.33 23.82
N ASN A 230 -5.43 21.59 24.12
CA ASN A 230 -4.52 21.04 23.13
C ASN A 230 -4.20 19.56 23.41
N VAL A 231 -5.01 18.67 22.83
CA VAL A 231 -4.70 17.23 22.73
C VAL A 231 -4.44 16.92 21.26
N ASN A 232 -3.25 17.28 20.80
CA ASN A 232 -2.88 17.18 19.39
C ASN A 232 -2.45 15.76 19.02
N PHE A 233 -3.43 14.89 18.80
CA PHE A 233 -3.14 13.52 18.37
C PHE A 233 -2.38 13.46 17.04
N VAL A 234 -2.52 14.45 16.13
CA VAL A 234 -1.85 14.38 14.82
C VAL A 234 -0.34 14.53 14.93
N THR A 235 0.15 15.32 15.88
CA THR A 235 1.59 15.45 16.22
C THR A 235 1.99 14.58 17.41
N ALA A 236 1.06 13.78 17.94
CA ALA A 236 1.21 13.05 19.20
C ALA A 236 1.74 13.95 20.33
N ASP A 237 1.27 15.20 20.37
CA ASP A 237 1.71 16.23 21.31
C ASP A 237 0.57 16.68 22.23
N ILE A 238 0.94 16.99 23.47
CA ILE A 238 0.04 17.47 24.51
C ILE A 238 0.81 18.51 25.31
N ASN A 239 0.23 19.72 25.45
CA ASN A 239 0.81 20.83 26.21
C ASN A 239 1.10 20.39 27.66
N ASP A 240 0.03 20.00 28.38
CA ASP A 240 0.11 19.41 29.71
C ASP A 240 -0.63 18.07 29.76
N LEU A 241 0.06 17.00 30.16
CA LEU A 241 -0.43 15.63 30.15
C LEU A 241 -1.71 15.43 30.98
N ILE A 242 -1.89 16.17 32.07
CA ILE A 242 -3.03 15.99 32.98
C ILE A 242 -4.14 16.97 32.60
N LEU A 243 -3.81 18.26 32.55
CA LEU A 243 -4.80 19.32 32.37
C LEU A 243 -5.45 19.24 30.99
N SER A 244 -4.69 18.97 29.93
CA SER A 244 -5.25 18.86 28.57
C SER A 244 -6.18 17.64 28.43
N VAL A 245 -5.89 16.54 29.14
CA VAL A 245 -6.78 15.37 29.20
C VAL A 245 -8.09 15.75 29.89
N LEU A 246 -8.03 16.44 31.03
CA LEU A 246 -9.22 16.89 31.76
C LEU A 246 -10.07 17.87 30.92
N VAL A 247 -9.43 18.81 30.24
CA VAL A 247 -10.10 19.78 29.34
C VAL A 247 -10.75 19.06 28.16
N GLY A 248 -10.08 18.09 27.54
CA GLY A 248 -10.65 17.28 26.46
C GLY A 248 -11.87 16.47 26.90
N LEU A 249 -11.81 15.86 28.10
CA LEU A 249 -12.95 15.13 28.68
C LEU A 249 -14.11 16.06 29.05
N ALA A 250 -13.84 17.26 29.54
CA ALA A 250 -14.85 18.28 29.77
C ALA A 250 -15.54 18.71 28.46
N GLY A 251 -14.78 18.85 27.37
CA GLY A 251 -15.32 19.07 26.03
C GLY A 251 -16.19 17.90 25.54
N CYS A 252 -15.81 16.65 25.83
CA CYS A 252 -16.64 15.48 25.53
C CYS A 252 -17.99 15.53 26.25
N LEU A 253 -18.01 15.96 27.52
CA LEU A 253 -19.24 16.15 28.29
C LEU A 253 -20.14 17.27 27.72
N LEU A 254 -19.54 18.35 27.21
CA LEU A 254 -20.30 19.39 26.50
C LEU A 254 -20.99 18.83 25.25
N VAL A 255 -20.25 18.11 24.40
CA VAL A 255 -20.83 17.50 23.19
C VAL A 255 -21.89 16.45 23.54
N TYR A 256 -21.68 15.69 24.62
CA TYR A 256 -22.70 14.78 25.15
C TYR A 256 -23.99 15.54 25.54
N ALA A 257 -23.88 16.62 26.32
CA ALA A 257 -25.04 17.43 26.70
C ALA A 257 -25.78 17.99 25.47
N LEU A 258 -25.05 18.56 24.51
CA LEU A 258 -25.62 19.05 23.25
C LEU A 258 -26.32 17.94 22.47
N SER A 259 -25.77 16.72 22.49
CA SER A 259 -26.37 15.56 21.82
C SER A 259 -27.69 15.11 22.44
N LEU A 260 -27.89 15.33 23.74
CA LEU A 260 -29.15 15.06 24.44
C LEU A 260 -30.21 16.13 24.19
N LEU A 261 -29.78 17.40 24.13
CA LEU A 261 -30.66 18.54 23.86
C LEU A 261 -31.18 18.53 22.42
N TYR A 262 -30.35 18.06 21.48
CA TYR A 262 -30.72 18.00 20.07
C TYR A 262 -31.72 16.88 19.77
N LYS A 263 -32.96 17.26 19.44
CA LYS A 263 -34.05 16.31 19.11
C LYS A 263 -34.11 15.92 17.62
N GLY A 264 -33.39 16.63 16.75
CA GLY A 264 -33.44 16.43 15.30
C GLY A 264 -32.85 15.09 14.82
N ARG A 265 -32.82 14.91 13.49
CA ARG A 265 -32.26 13.69 12.85
C ARG A 265 -30.99 13.95 12.05
N MET A 266 -30.67 15.20 11.73
CA MET A 266 -29.57 15.55 10.83
C MET A 266 -28.21 15.13 11.40
N PHE A 267 -27.86 15.58 12.61
CA PHE A 267 -26.58 15.19 13.22
C PHE A 267 -26.49 13.69 13.49
N ALA A 268 -27.59 13.03 13.87
CA ALA A 268 -27.61 11.58 14.02
C ALA A 268 -27.29 10.87 12.68
N TYR A 269 -27.86 11.33 11.57
CA TYR A 269 -27.55 10.78 10.25
C TYR A 269 -26.08 11.01 9.87
N ILE A 270 -25.59 12.25 9.99
CA ILE A 270 -24.17 12.59 9.72
C ILE A 270 -23.24 11.71 10.56
N GLY A 271 -23.56 11.50 11.84
CA GLY A 271 -22.77 10.64 12.72
C GLY A 271 -22.78 9.17 12.34
N GLN A 272 -23.86 8.66 11.74
CA GLN A 272 -23.90 7.29 11.22
C GLN A 272 -22.95 7.09 10.04
N ILE A 273 -22.80 8.11 9.19
CA ILE A 273 -21.91 8.11 8.02
C ILE A 273 -20.58 8.83 8.27
N SER A 274 -20.25 9.15 9.53
CA SER A 274 -19.11 9.99 9.92
C SER A 274 -17.75 9.52 9.37
N LEU A 275 -17.51 8.22 9.26
CA LEU A 275 -16.28 7.68 8.64
C LEU A 275 -16.17 8.06 7.16
N THR A 276 -17.27 7.99 6.43
CA THR A 276 -17.32 8.34 5.01
C THR A 276 -17.23 9.86 4.84
N VAL A 277 -17.87 10.63 5.72
CA VAL A 277 -17.72 12.10 5.78
C VAL A 277 -16.26 12.48 6.01
N LEU A 278 -15.54 11.81 6.92
CA LEU A 278 -14.12 12.06 7.15
C LEU A 278 -13.27 11.83 5.88
N CYS A 279 -13.49 10.71 5.19
CA CYS A 279 -12.77 10.41 3.94
C CYS A 279 -13.06 11.44 2.84
N VAL A 280 -14.33 11.83 2.66
CA VAL A 280 -14.73 12.81 1.64
C VAL A 280 -14.23 14.20 2.00
N HIS A 281 -14.30 14.60 3.27
CA HIS A 281 -13.77 15.88 3.74
C HIS A 281 -12.29 16.02 3.42
N LEU A 282 -11.49 14.99 3.73
CA LEU A 282 -10.08 15.03 3.35
C LEU A 282 -9.90 15.12 1.84
N TYR A 283 -10.62 14.28 1.08
CA TYR A 283 -10.53 14.29 -0.37
C TYR A 283 -10.84 15.69 -0.93
N ALA A 284 -11.86 16.36 -0.40
CA ALA A 284 -12.19 17.72 -0.78
C ALA A 284 -11.05 18.72 -0.43
N LEU A 285 -10.50 18.64 0.78
CA LEU A 285 -9.40 19.51 1.21
C LEU A 285 -8.12 19.34 0.37
N GLU A 286 -7.67 18.11 0.15
CA GLU A 286 -6.39 17.86 -0.52
C GLU A 286 -6.53 17.93 -2.04
N ALA A 287 -7.63 17.41 -2.60
CA ALA A 287 -7.76 17.22 -4.05
C ALA A 287 -8.62 18.30 -4.74
N LEU A 288 -9.58 18.90 -4.02
CA LEU A 288 -10.54 19.86 -4.60
C LEU A 288 -10.33 21.32 -4.15
N SER A 289 -9.48 21.58 -3.16
CA SER A 289 -9.32 22.92 -2.58
C SER A 289 -8.92 23.99 -3.59
N ALA A 290 -8.09 23.66 -4.59
CA ALA A 290 -7.74 24.61 -5.65
C ALA A 290 -8.96 25.09 -6.45
N TYR A 291 -9.91 24.19 -6.73
CA TYR A 291 -11.15 24.53 -7.43
C TYR A 291 -12.09 25.36 -6.55
N VAL A 292 -12.17 25.03 -5.26
CA VAL A 292 -12.97 25.79 -4.29
C VAL A 292 -12.41 27.20 -4.12
N ASN A 293 -11.09 27.35 -3.98
CA ASN A 293 -10.45 28.65 -3.89
C ASN A 293 -10.71 29.51 -5.14
N LYS A 294 -10.57 28.94 -6.33
CA LYS A 294 -10.90 29.64 -7.59
C LYS A 294 -12.37 30.08 -7.65
N PHE A 295 -13.29 29.27 -7.13
CA PHE A 295 -14.70 29.65 -7.01
C PHE A 295 -14.92 30.81 -6.02
N LEU A 296 -14.25 30.79 -4.87
CA LEU A 296 -14.33 31.88 -3.88
C LEU A 296 -13.74 33.18 -4.42
N ASP A 297 -12.64 33.10 -5.19
CA ASP A 297 -12.03 34.25 -5.86
C ASP A 297 -12.99 34.88 -6.88
N LEU A 298 -13.73 34.05 -7.65
CA LEU A 298 -14.76 34.53 -8.58
C LEU A 298 -15.92 35.26 -7.88
N LEU A 299 -16.21 34.94 -6.62
CA LEU A 299 -17.22 35.63 -5.83
C LEU A 299 -16.71 36.94 -5.20
N GLY A 300 -15.41 37.26 -5.33
CA GLY A 300 -14.81 38.46 -4.76
C GLY A 300 -14.86 38.50 -3.22
N LEU A 301 -14.88 37.33 -2.56
CA LEU A 301 -14.96 37.25 -1.10
C LEU A 301 -13.57 37.33 -0.46
N GLU A 302 -13.45 38.18 0.55
CA GLU A 302 -12.23 38.36 1.36
C GLU A 302 -12.54 38.26 2.87
N GLY A 303 -11.48 38.10 3.68
CA GLY A 303 -11.57 38.05 5.15
C GLY A 303 -12.50 36.97 5.71
N ASN A 304 -13.16 37.28 6.83
CA ASN A 304 -14.06 36.34 7.52
C ASN A 304 -15.23 35.82 6.65
N PRO A 305 -15.92 36.64 5.82
CA PRO A 305 -16.97 36.14 4.92
C PRO A 305 -16.50 35.04 3.97
N ARG A 306 -15.30 35.18 3.39
CA ARG A 306 -14.70 34.14 2.53
C ARG A 306 -14.60 32.80 3.26
N ILE A 307 -14.11 32.84 4.50
CA ILE A 307 -13.89 31.63 5.29
C ILE A 307 -15.21 30.97 5.70
N TRP A 308 -16.23 31.76 6.06
CA TRP A 308 -17.55 31.20 6.35
C TRP A 308 -18.19 30.52 5.15
N VAL A 309 -18.08 31.11 3.96
CA VAL A 309 -18.53 30.47 2.73
C VAL A 309 -17.72 29.21 2.44
N TYR A 310 -16.39 29.24 2.66
CA TYR A 310 -15.55 28.06 2.49
C TYR A 310 -15.97 26.91 3.43
N ILE A 311 -16.19 27.20 4.73
CA ILE A 311 -16.69 26.23 5.72
C ILE A 311 -18.03 25.66 5.25
N ALA A 312 -18.96 26.50 4.79
CA ALA A 312 -20.29 26.05 4.35
C ALA A 312 -20.20 25.14 3.12
N VAL A 313 -19.39 25.50 2.13
CA VAL A 313 -19.15 24.70 0.93
C VAL A 313 -18.53 23.36 1.30
N GLU A 314 -17.54 23.33 2.19
CA GLU A 314 -16.87 22.09 2.60
C GLU A 314 -17.76 21.16 3.43
N VAL A 315 -18.54 21.71 4.36
CA VAL A 315 -19.51 20.90 5.10
C VAL A 315 -20.55 20.31 4.15
N LEU A 316 -21.07 21.11 3.22
CA LEU A 316 -22.09 20.67 2.27
C LEU A 316 -21.52 19.61 1.32
N SER A 317 -20.35 19.84 0.72
CA SER A 317 -19.69 18.91 -0.19
C SER A 317 -19.42 17.58 0.51
N ALA A 318 -18.83 17.61 1.71
CA ALA A 318 -18.47 16.43 2.47
C ALA A 318 -19.70 15.58 2.83
N VAL A 319 -20.77 16.21 3.31
CA VAL A 319 -22.00 15.48 3.70
C VAL A 319 -22.75 14.96 2.48
N VAL A 320 -22.88 15.73 1.41
CA VAL A 320 -23.63 15.32 0.20
C VAL A 320 -22.92 14.18 -0.52
N LEU A 321 -21.62 14.29 -0.79
CA LEU A 321 -20.84 13.23 -1.44
C LEU A 321 -20.81 11.96 -0.57
N ALA A 322 -20.60 12.08 0.74
CA ALA A 322 -20.62 10.91 1.63
C ALA A 322 -21.99 10.21 1.62
N SER A 323 -23.07 10.99 1.61
CA SER A 323 -24.43 10.45 1.52
C SER A 323 -24.68 9.73 0.18
N ALA A 324 -24.15 10.26 -0.92
CA ALA A 324 -24.24 9.62 -2.23
C ALA A 324 -23.46 8.29 -2.26
N ILE A 325 -22.22 8.28 -1.75
CA ILE A 325 -21.37 7.08 -1.66
C ILE A 325 -22.07 5.98 -0.84
N GLU A 326 -22.63 6.31 0.33
CA GLU A 326 -23.32 5.32 1.17
C GLU A 326 -24.59 4.77 0.51
N LYS A 327 -25.36 5.61 -0.21
CA LYS A 327 -26.51 5.16 -1.00
C LYS A 327 -26.09 4.19 -2.10
N ILE A 328 -25.06 4.54 -2.87
CA ILE A 328 -24.51 3.69 -3.94
C ILE A 328 -24.03 2.35 -3.38
N LYS A 329 -23.27 2.37 -2.28
CA LYS A 329 -22.80 1.17 -1.60
C LYS A 329 -23.94 0.28 -1.12
N SER A 330 -24.99 0.88 -0.54
CA SER A 330 -26.18 0.13 -0.10
C SER A 330 -26.92 -0.51 -1.28
N PHE A 331 -26.96 0.15 -2.44
CA PHE A 331 -27.57 -0.35 -3.66
C PHE A 331 -26.82 -1.58 -4.20
N PHE A 332 -25.49 -1.47 -4.36
CA PHE A 332 -24.66 -2.60 -4.81
C PHE A 332 -24.61 -3.74 -3.79
N SER A 333 -24.69 -3.45 -2.49
CA SER A 333 -24.76 -4.49 -1.45
C SER A 333 -26.06 -5.30 -1.52
N LYS A 334 -27.19 -4.68 -1.91
CA LYS A 334 -28.48 -5.38 -2.09
C LYS A 334 -28.51 -6.25 -3.34
N GLN A 335 -27.75 -5.87 -4.37
CA GLN A 335 -27.59 -6.63 -5.62
C GLN A 335 -26.60 -7.79 -5.51
N LYS A 336 -26.07 -8.09 -4.31
CA LYS A 336 -25.09 -9.16 -4.10
C LYS A 336 -25.71 -10.47 -3.56
N PRO A 337 -26.66 -11.15 -4.24
CA PRO A 337 -26.80 -12.59 -4.13
C PRO A 337 -26.14 -13.29 -5.35
N MET A 338 -25.63 -14.51 -5.15
CA MET A 338 -25.23 -15.49 -6.20
C MET A 338 -23.81 -15.51 -6.80
N LEU A 339 -22.77 -14.92 -6.19
CA LEU A 339 -21.36 -15.20 -6.58
C LEU A 339 -20.45 -15.51 -5.36
N SER A 340 -20.98 -16.27 -4.40
CA SER A 340 -20.15 -16.88 -3.35
C SER A 340 -20.07 -18.38 -3.62
N GLU A 341 -19.30 -18.78 -4.64
CA GLU A 341 -18.98 -20.18 -4.85
C GLU A 341 -18.05 -20.69 -3.74
N LYS A 342 -18.66 -21.45 -2.83
CA LYS A 342 -18.04 -22.56 -2.12
C LYS A 342 -17.54 -23.56 -3.17
N GLY A 343 -16.25 -23.51 -3.52
CA GLY A 343 -15.62 -24.47 -4.45
C GLY A 343 -14.26 -24.06 -5.03
N ALA A 344 -13.90 -22.77 -5.01
CA ALA A 344 -12.82 -22.24 -5.84
C ALA A 344 -11.42 -22.08 -5.18
N GLY A 345 -11.05 -22.96 -4.23
CA GLY A 345 -9.79 -22.79 -3.46
C GLY A 345 -8.50 -22.90 -4.29
N SER A 346 -8.49 -23.75 -5.33
CA SER A 346 -7.35 -23.91 -6.25
C SER A 346 -7.38 -22.92 -7.41
N CYS A 347 -8.57 -22.70 -8.00
CA CYS A 347 -8.77 -21.77 -9.12
C CYS A 347 -8.45 -20.30 -8.74
N LYS A 348 -8.84 -19.86 -7.53
CA LYS A 348 -8.49 -18.51 -7.04
C LYS A 348 -6.98 -18.32 -6.82
N LYS A 349 -6.25 -19.38 -6.47
CA LYS A 349 -4.79 -19.32 -6.30
C LYS A 349 -4.06 -19.13 -7.63
N ILE A 350 -4.49 -19.85 -8.66
CA ILE A 350 -3.94 -19.72 -10.03
C ILE A 350 -4.27 -18.32 -10.57
N LEU A 351 -5.51 -17.87 -10.41
CA LEU A 351 -5.95 -16.54 -10.82
C LEU A 351 -5.15 -15.41 -10.14
N ALA A 352 -4.93 -15.51 -8.82
CA ALA A 352 -4.12 -14.53 -8.09
C ALA A 352 -2.66 -14.51 -8.55
N ALA A 353 -2.09 -15.66 -8.92
CA ALA A 353 -0.72 -15.72 -9.43
C ALA A 353 -0.57 -15.08 -10.82
N ASP A 354 -1.54 -15.26 -11.71
CA ASP A 354 -1.55 -14.58 -13.01
C ASP A 354 -1.68 -13.06 -12.84
N ILE A 355 -2.58 -12.59 -11.96
CA ILE A 355 -2.70 -11.16 -11.64
C ILE A 355 -1.39 -10.63 -11.03
N THR A 356 -0.76 -11.40 -10.13
CA THR A 356 0.53 -11.01 -9.54
C THR A 356 1.58 -10.84 -10.63
N LYS A 357 1.75 -11.82 -11.53
CA LYS A 357 2.67 -11.69 -12.69
C LYS A 357 2.35 -10.46 -13.53
N GLY A 358 1.07 -10.14 -13.72
CA GLY A 358 0.60 -8.94 -14.42
C GLY A 358 1.07 -7.64 -13.77
N MET A 359 0.95 -7.54 -12.45
CA MET A 359 1.47 -6.38 -11.71
C MET A 359 3.00 -6.29 -11.82
N LEU A 360 3.69 -7.42 -11.66
CA LEU A 360 5.16 -7.47 -11.74
C LEU A 360 5.69 -7.08 -13.12
N ILE A 361 5.07 -7.55 -14.20
CA ILE A 361 5.49 -7.17 -15.56
C ILE A 361 5.23 -5.70 -15.84
N LEU A 362 4.10 -5.14 -15.39
CA LEU A 362 3.86 -3.70 -15.52
C LEU A 362 4.91 -2.87 -14.76
N SER A 363 5.28 -3.29 -13.55
CA SER A 363 6.38 -2.64 -12.81
C SER A 363 7.68 -2.64 -13.60
N VAL A 364 8.03 -3.76 -14.24
CA VAL A 364 9.23 -3.88 -15.10
C VAL A 364 9.16 -2.93 -16.30
N LEU A 365 8.02 -2.85 -16.99
CA LEU A 365 7.86 -2.00 -18.17
C LEU A 365 7.91 -0.51 -17.81
N ILE A 366 7.17 -0.08 -16.78
CA ILE A 366 7.16 1.31 -16.32
C ILE A 366 8.58 1.75 -15.95
N SER A 367 9.32 0.85 -15.30
CA SER A 367 10.68 1.08 -14.86
C SER A 367 11.71 1.20 -15.99
N SER A 368 11.39 0.74 -17.21
CA SER A 368 12.27 0.89 -18.38
C SER A 368 12.36 2.34 -18.89
N PHE A 369 11.38 3.18 -18.53
CA PHE A 369 11.37 4.59 -18.90
C PHE A 369 12.14 5.45 -17.89
N THR A 370 12.41 6.71 -18.25
CA THR A 370 13.03 7.71 -17.36
C THR A 370 12.00 8.29 -16.39
N ILE A 371 11.70 7.52 -15.33
CA ILE A 371 10.79 7.88 -14.24
C ILE A 371 11.54 8.39 -13.00
N ASP A 372 10.81 9.01 -12.07
CA ASP A 372 11.28 9.41 -10.74
C ASP A 372 12.03 8.28 -9.99
N ASP A 373 13.12 8.63 -9.33
CA ASP A 373 14.03 7.68 -8.68
C ASP A 373 13.40 6.97 -7.47
N ASN A 374 12.54 7.66 -6.71
CA ASN A 374 11.83 7.03 -5.60
C ASN A 374 10.82 6.01 -6.12
N LEU A 375 10.05 6.36 -7.17
CA LEU A 375 9.13 5.42 -7.81
C LEU A 375 9.90 4.22 -8.37
N ARG A 376 11.01 4.47 -9.07
CA ARG A 376 11.91 3.45 -9.59
C ARG A 376 12.36 2.50 -8.49
N GLY A 377 12.83 3.02 -7.35
CA GLY A 377 13.24 2.23 -6.19
C GLY A 377 12.13 1.32 -5.67
N ILE A 378 10.89 1.83 -5.57
CA ILE A 378 9.72 1.05 -5.13
C ILE A 378 9.43 -0.08 -6.12
N LEU A 379 9.38 0.20 -7.43
CA LEU A 379 9.06 -0.79 -8.47
C LEU A 379 10.18 -1.84 -8.64
N TYR A 380 11.46 -1.44 -8.55
CA TYR A 380 12.60 -2.36 -8.69
C TYR A 380 12.80 -3.28 -7.49
N SER A 381 12.34 -2.89 -6.31
CA SER A 381 12.70 -3.53 -5.03
C SER A 381 12.41 -5.03 -4.91
N CYS A 382 11.41 -5.58 -5.60
CA CYS A 382 11.03 -6.99 -5.46
C CYS A 382 10.65 -7.74 -6.73
N HIS A 383 10.46 -7.09 -7.89
CA HIS A 383 9.79 -7.74 -9.04
C HIS A 383 10.49 -9.00 -9.55
N ALA A 384 11.81 -8.98 -9.77
CA ALA A 384 12.55 -10.12 -10.34
C ALA A 384 12.52 -11.33 -9.39
N MET A 385 12.73 -11.09 -8.10
CA MET A 385 12.69 -12.13 -7.07
C MET A 385 11.26 -12.63 -6.81
N ALA A 386 10.25 -11.77 -6.97
CA ALA A 386 8.85 -12.14 -6.87
C ALA A 386 8.46 -13.16 -7.95
N PHE A 387 8.93 -13.00 -9.20
CA PHE A 387 8.74 -14.03 -10.24
C PHE A 387 9.33 -15.38 -9.80
N ILE A 388 10.58 -15.39 -9.32
CA ILE A 388 11.28 -16.61 -8.90
C ILE A 388 10.57 -17.28 -7.72
N PHE A 389 10.13 -16.50 -6.74
CA PHE A 389 9.32 -16.96 -5.61
C PHE A 389 8.00 -17.59 -6.07
N LEU A 390 7.27 -16.93 -6.98
CA LEU A 390 6.01 -17.46 -7.51
C LEU A 390 6.20 -18.80 -8.22
N TYR A 391 7.25 -18.94 -9.05
CA TYR A 391 7.56 -20.22 -9.69
C TYR A 391 7.91 -21.31 -8.67
N GLY A 392 8.63 -20.95 -7.60
CA GLY A 392 8.83 -21.83 -6.44
C GLY A 392 7.53 -22.32 -5.81
N CYS A 393 6.51 -21.45 -5.68
CA CYS A 393 5.20 -21.83 -5.14
C CYS A 393 4.44 -22.86 -5.99
N PHE A 394 4.77 -23.01 -7.28
CA PHE A 394 4.16 -23.98 -8.19
C PHE A 394 5.03 -25.22 -8.43
N TYR A 395 6.16 -25.34 -7.74
CA TYR A 395 7.01 -26.53 -7.83
C TYR A 395 6.28 -27.80 -7.35
N LYS A 396 6.51 -28.92 -8.04
CA LYS A 396 5.92 -30.22 -7.74
C LYS A 396 7.01 -31.27 -7.49
N GLU A 397 7.04 -31.84 -6.29
CA GLU A 397 8.05 -32.83 -5.85
C GLU A 397 8.04 -34.12 -6.67
N SER A 398 6.89 -34.52 -7.24
CA SER A 398 6.75 -35.77 -8.02
C SER A 398 7.33 -35.71 -9.44
N SER A 399 7.92 -34.59 -9.84
CA SER A 399 8.45 -34.40 -11.19
C SER A 399 9.87 -34.98 -11.35
N THR A 400 10.12 -35.82 -12.35
CA THR A 400 11.47 -36.26 -12.73
C THR A 400 12.29 -35.07 -13.23
N ALA A 401 13.62 -35.05 -13.01
CA ALA A 401 14.47 -33.90 -13.40
C ALA A 401 14.36 -33.63 -14.89
N VAL A 402 14.28 -34.72 -15.67
CA VAL A 402 14.05 -34.71 -17.11
C VAL A 402 12.70 -34.08 -17.46
N LYS A 403 11.61 -34.42 -16.74
CA LYS A 403 10.28 -33.86 -17.01
C LYS A 403 10.22 -32.36 -16.66
N THR A 404 10.83 -31.94 -15.55
CA THR A 404 10.91 -30.53 -15.16
C THR A 404 11.77 -29.72 -16.12
N GLY A 405 12.94 -30.26 -16.50
CA GLY A 405 13.82 -29.67 -17.50
C GLY A 405 13.14 -29.54 -18.86
N MET A 406 12.43 -30.57 -19.33
CA MET A 406 11.73 -30.54 -20.62
C MET A 406 10.52 -29.58 -20.61
N THR A 407 9.81 -29.48 -19.49
CA THR A 407 8.72 -28.51 -19.32
C THR A 407 9.28 -27.08 -19.28
N GLY A 408 10.38 -26.85 -18.54
CA GLY A 408 11.07 -25.56 -18.50
C GLY A 408 11.65 -25.15 -19.86
N LEU A 409 12.20 -26.10 -20.62
CA LEU A 409 12.73 -25.85 -21.95
C LEU A 409 11.63 -25.35 -22.89
N LYS A 410 10.45 -26.00 -22.87
CA LYS A 410 9.28 -25.55 -23.65
C LYS A 410 8.75 -24.20 -23.19
N ALA A 411 8.71 -23.96 -21.88
CA ALA A 411 8.13 -22.75 -21.31
C ALA A 411 9.00 -21.49 -21.44
N PHE A 412 10.34 -21.64 -21.46
CA PHE A 412 11.27 -20.52 -21.38
C PHE A 412 12.27 -20.46 -22.54
N LEU A 413 12.93 -21.57 -22.87
CA LEU A 413 13.96 -21.59 -23.91
C LEU A 413 13.39 -21.51 -25.32
N ILE A 414 12.22 -22.11 -25.60
CA ILE A 414 11.56 -21.94 -26.92
C ILE A 414 11.19 -20.47 -27.17
N PRO A 415 10.49 -19.77 -26.25
CA PRO A 415 10.27 -18.33 -26.40
C PRO A 415 11.55 -17.52 -26.55
N TYR A 416 12.60 -17.86 -25.80
CA TYR A 416 13.91 -17.21 -25.92
C TYR A 416 14.52 -17.42 -27.32
N GLY A 417 14.48 -18.64 -27.86
CA GLY A 417 14.95 -18.92 -29.21
C GLY A 417 14.15 -18.18 -30.28
N PHE A 418 12.83 -18.08 -30.11
CA PHE A 418 11.97 -17.27 -30.99
C PHE A 418 12.34 -15.78 -30.93
N PHE A 419 12.63 -15.25 -29.75
CA PHE A 419 13.16 -13.90 -29.56
C PHE A 419 14.47 -13.70 -30.35
N VAL A 420 15.44 -14.58 -30.16
CA VAL A 420 16.74 -14.52 -30.86
C VAL A 420 16.55 -14.52 -32.37
N LEU A 421 15.72 -15.42 -32.90
CA LEU A 421 15.44 -15.50 -34.33
C LEU A 421 14.78 -14.21 -34.86
N THR A 422 13.76 -13.71 -34.15
CA THR A 422 13.00 -12.53 -34.55
C THR A 422 13.87 -11.28 -34.55
N ASP A 423 14.70 -11.09 -33.52
CA ASP A 423 15.62 -9.95 -33.45
C ASP A 423 16.66 -9.98 -34.59
N LEU A 424 17.26 -11.15 -34.84
CA LEU A 424 18.23 -11.32 -35.92
C LEU A 424 17.61 -10.99 -37.29
N LEU A 425 16.39 -11.46 -37.55
CA LEU A 425 15.66 -11.20 -38.80
C LEU A 425 15.30 -9.71 -38.96
N LEU A 426 14.81 -9.06 -37.92
CA LEU A 426 14.43 -7.64 -37.97
C LEU A 426 15.62 -6.70 -38.14
N ASN A 427 16.82 -7.16 -37.77
CA ASN A 427 18.07 -6.43 -37.91
C ASN A 427 18.92 -6.91 -39.10
N SER A 428 18.35 -7.72 -40.01
CA SER A 428 19.01 -8.26 -41.22
C SER A 428 19.69 -7.21 -42.09
N ASN A 429 19.08 -6.03 -42.20
CA ASN A 429 19.62 -4.93 -42.98
C ASN A 429 20.91 -4.31 -42.39
N ARG A 430 21.30 -4.67 -41.15
CA ARG A 430 22.51 -4.19 -40.46
C ARG A 430 23.60 -5.26 -40.35
N TRP A 431 23.47 -6.37 -41.07
CA TRP A 431 24.39 -7.50 -40.95
C TRP A 431 25.78 -7.21 -41.56
N SER A 432 26.80 -7.22 -40.71
CA SER A 432 28.19 -7.51 -41.04
C SER A 432 28.63 -8.80 -40.32
N LEU A 433 29.69 -9.46 -40.81
CA LEU A 433 30.20 -10.68 -40.18
C LEU A 433 30.56 -10.47 -38.70
N SER A 434 31.12 -9.31 -38.36
CA SER A 434 31.39 -8.91 -36.97
C SER A 434 30.11 -8.69 -36.18
N SER A 435 29.14 -7.94 -36.70
CA SER A 435 27.90 -7.63 -35.96
C SER A 435 27.06 -8.87 -35.67
N VAL A 436 27.05 -9.85 -36.59
CA VAL A 436 26.31 -11.10 -36.40
C VAL A 436 26.99 -11.95 -35.33
N ASN A 437 28.32 -12.05 -35.35
CA ASN A 437 29.06 -12.79 -34.33
C ASN A 437 28.89 -12.16 -32.93
N ASP A 438 28.93 -10.82 -32.84
CA ASP A 438 28.73 -10.10 -31.58
C ASP A 438 27.32 -10.31 -31.01
N ARG A 439 26.28 -10.23 -31.86
CA ARG A 439 24.89 -10.50 -31.45
C ARG A 439 24.65 -11.96 -31.07
N LEU A 440 25.19 -12.90 -31.84
CA LEU A 440 25.11 -14.33 -31.49
C LEU A 440 25.80 -14.60 -30.16
N SER A 441 26.99 -14.03 -29.94
CA SER A 441 27.69 -14.11 -28.66
C SER A 441 26.85 -13.54 -27.51
N GLN A 442 26.25 -12.37 -27.69
CA GLN A 442 25.31 -11.76 -26.74
C GLN A 442 24.15 -12.71 -26.40
N TYR A 443 23.48 -13.30 -27.39
CA TYR A 443 22.33 -14.18 -27.15
C TYR A 443 22.70 -15.55 -26.59
N VAL A 444 23.83 -16.12 -27.01
CA VAL A 444 24.35 -17.38 -26.47
C VAL A 444 24.74 -17.19 -25.01
N LEU A 445 25.38 -16.07 -24.67
CA LEU A 445 25.76 -15.78 -23.30
C LEU A 445 24.56 -15.32 -22.44
N GLY A 446 23.54 -14.68 -23.01
CA GLY A 446 22.27 -14.42 -22.30
C GLY A 446 22.41 -13.62 -21.00
N MET A 447 23.40 -12.72 -20.93
CA MET A 447 23.74 -12.01 -19.69
C MET A 447 22.94 -10.70 -19.54
N SER A 448 22.53 -10.38 -18.31
CA SER A 448 21.88 -9.09 -17.99
C SER A 448 22.83 -7.90 -18.13
N PHE A 449 24.09 -8.05 -17.75
CA PHE A 449 25.17 -7.11 -18.02
C PHE A 449 26.48 -7.90 -18.02
N SER A 450 27.56 -7.30 -18.50
CA SER A 450 28.87 -7.92 -18.64
C SER A 450 29.93 -7.13 -17.84
N LYS A 451 31.00 -7.80 -17.38
CA LYS A 451 32.05 -7.19 -16.54
C LYS A 451 33.42 -7.85 -16.75
N LYS A 452 34.03 -8.46 -15.74
CA LYS A 452 35.44 -8.90 -15.80
C LYS A 452 35.66 -10.10 -16.71
N LEU A 453 34.82 -11.13 -16.59
CA LEU A 453 34.99 -12.40 -17.31
C LEU A 453 34.73 -12.26 -18.81
N PHE A 454 33.80 -11.37 -19.16
CA PHE A 454 33.43 -11.03 -20.52
C PHE A 454 33.21 -9.51 -20.55
N SER A 455 34.13 -8.77 -21.16
CA SER A 455 34.05 -7.30 -21.28
C SER A 455 33.40 -6.85 -22.59
N ALA A 456 33.24 -7.75 -23.56
CA ALA A 456 32.79 -7.47 -24.92
C ALA A 456 31.28 -7.62 -25.19
N PRO A 457 30.55 -8.63 -24.68
CA PRO A 457 29.16 -8.85 -25.10
C PRO A 457 28.19 -7.87 -24.42
N SER A 458 27.26 -7.34 -25.21
CA SER A 458 26.14 -6.51 -24.78
C SER A 458 25.12 -7.30 -23.94
N SER A 459 24.39 -6.59 -23.09
CA SER A 459 23.26 -7.11 -22.33
C SER A 459 22.15 -7.64 -23.24
N VAL A 460 21.50 -8.76 -22.92
CA VAL A 460 20.26 -9.20 -23.63
C VAL A 460 19.00 -8.45 -23.18
N GLY A 461 19.15 -7.34 -22.44
CA GLY A 461 18.06 -6.55 -21.91
C GLY A 461 17.22 -7.35 -20.91
N LEU A 462 15.94 -6.99 -20.78
CA LEU A 462 15.00 -7.59 -19.81
C LEU A 462 14.71 -9.08 -20.04
N VAL A 463 15.01 -9.60 -21.23
CA VAL A 463 14.81 -11.01 -21.60
C VAL A 463 15.68 -11.96 -20.76
N TYR A 464 16.76 -11.46 -20.13
CA TYR A 464 17.57 -12.27 -19.20
C TYR A 464 16.74 -12.89 -18.07
N LEU A 465 15.61 -12.27 -17.68
CA LEU A 465 14.71 -12.77 -16.64
C LEU A 465 14.13 -14.15 -17.00
N ILE A 466 13.90 -14.42 -18.29
CA ILE A 466 13.43 -15.72 -18.79
C ILE A 466 14.46 -16.81 -18.50
N LEU A 467 15.72 -16.56 -18.83
CA LEU A 467 16.83 -17.47 -18.58
C LEU A 467 17.06 -17.66 -17.07
N LEU A 468 17.01 -16.56 -16.32
CA LEU A 468 17.15 -16.59 -14.86
C LEU A 468 16.13 -17.52 -14.19
N ILE A 469 14.85 -17.38 -14.52
CA ILE A 469 13.79 -18.25 -13.97
C ILE A 469 14.05 -19.71 -14.32
N PHE A 470 14.41 -19.99 -15.58
CA PHE A 470 14.70 -21.34 -16.06
C PHE A 470 15.88 -21.98 -15.31
N PHE A 471 17.02 -21.30 -15.23
CA PHE A 471 18.21 -21.84 -14.57
C PHE A 471 18.03 -21.96 -13.06
N THR A 472 17.37 -21.00 -12.39
CA THR A 472 17.07 -21.15 -10.96
C THR A 472 16.19 -22.37 -10.68
N ALA A 473 15.17 -22.60 -11.52
CA ALA A 473 14.31 -23.79 -11.39
C ALA A 473 15.09 -25.10 -11.61
N LEU A 474 16.00 -25.12 -12.59
CA LEU A 474 16.85 -26.28 -12.88
C LEU A 474 17.80 -26.59 -11.71
N ILE A 475 18.51 -25.59 -11.21
CA ILE A 475 19.44 -25.73 -10.08
C ILE A 475 18.67 -26.20 -8.84
N TYR A 476 17.52 -25.58 -8.52
CA TYR A 476 16.72 -25.99 -7.37
C TYR A 476 16.21 -27.44 -7.50
N THR A 477 15.78 -27.84 -8.70
CA THR A 477 15.35 -29.23 -8.96
C THR A 477 16.49 -30.22 -8.74
N ALA A 478 17.72 -29.86 -9.12
CA ALA A 478 18.90 -30.69 -8.84
C ALA A 478 19.16 -30.80 -7.32
N VAL A 479 19.11 -29.67 -6.59
CA VAL A 479 19.26 -29.67 -5.12
C VAL A 479 18.19 -30.54 -4.46
N ASP A 480 16.93 -30.40 -4.87
CA ASP A 480 15.81 -31.14 -4.30
C ASP A 480 15.94 -32.67 -4.46
N LYS A 481 16.59 -33.11 -5.55
CA LYS A 481 16.81 -34.54 -5.87
C LYS A 481 18.08 -35.11 -5.26
N LEU A 482 19.14 -34.32 -5.19
CA LEU A 482 20.43 -34.76 -4.64
C LEU A 482 20.39 -34.88 -3.11
N PHE A 483 19.61 -34.02 -2.44
CA PHE A 483 19.57 -33.96 -0.98
C PHE A 483 18.21 -34.41 -0.45
N LYS A 484 18.19 -35.37 0.48
CA LYS A 484 16.93 -35.92 1.03
C LYS A 484 16.37 -35.10 2.20
N THR A 485 17.22 -34.57 3.07
CA THR A 485 16.77 -33.88 4.30
C THR A 485 16.50 -32.40 4.04
N ASP A 486 15.47 -31.85 4.67
CA ASP A 486 15.11 -30.43 4.48
C ASP A 486 16.22 -29.48 4.97
N GLY A 487 16.92 -29.85 6.05
CA GLY A 487 18.08 -29.11 6.54
C GLY A 487 19.23 -29.05 5.53
N ALA A 488 19.57 -30.18 4.87
CA ALA A 488 20.62 -30.19 3.85
C ALA A 488 20.24 -29.35 2.63
N LYS A 489 18.98 -29.43 2.19
CA LYS A 489 18.52 -28.60 1.07
C LYS A 489 18.59 -27.10 1.40
N TRP A 490 18.27 -26.68 2.64
CA TRP A 490 18.47 -25.28 3.10
C TRP A 490 19.93 -24.87 3.10
N ALA A 491 20.80 -25.70 3.69
CA ALA A 491 22.23 -25.43 3.76
C ALA A 491 22.85 -25.24 2.37
N VAL A 492 22.52 -26.13 1.42
CA VAL A 492 23.01 -26.05 0.03
C VAL A 492 22.49 -24.80 -0.68
N CYS A 493 21.20 -24.46 -0.52
CA CYS A 493 20.65 -23.23 -1.11
C CYS A 493 21.32 -21.96 -0.53
N LEU A 494 21.62 -21.95 0.76
CA LEU A 494 22.35 -20.85 1.40
C LEU A 494 23.78 -20.74 0.87
N ILE A 495 24.49 -21.87 0.76
CA ILE A 495 25.85 -21.92 0.20
C ILE A 495 25.87 -21.41 -1.24
N LEU A 496 24.97 -21.91 -2.09
CA LEU A 496 24.86 -21.48 -3.49
C LEU A 496 24.54 -19.99 -3.59
N SER A 497 23.66 -19.48 -2.73
CA SER A 497 23.30 -18.07 -2.74
C SER A 497 24.44 -17.16 -2.27
N LEU A 498 25.19 -17.56 -1.24
CA LEU A 498 26.41 -16.87 -0.82
C LEU A 498 27.50 -16.93 -1.92
N PHE A 499 27.59 -18.05 -2.64
CA PHE A 499 28.47 -18.16 -3.78
C PHE A 499 28.08 -17.20 -4.92
N GLY A 500 26.78 -17.11 -5.24
CA GLY A 500 26.25 -16.13 -6.20
C GLY A 500 26.52 -14.69 -5.79
N LEU A 501 26.38 -14.37 -4.50
CA LEU A 501 26.74 -13.07 -3.92
C LEU A 501 28.23 -12.75 -4.14
N LEU A 502 29.13 -13.69 -3.81
CA LEU A 502 30.58 -13.52 -3.96
C LEU A 502 30.98 -13.29 -5.41
N LEU A 503 30.45 -14.10 -6.35
CA LEU A 503 30.68 -13.92 -7.79
C LEU A 503 30.18 -12.55 -8.28
N GLY A 504 28.98 -12.14 -7.84
CA GLY A 504 28.41 -10.86 -8.20
C GLY A 504 29.27 -9.68 -7.74
N LYS A 505 29.75 -9.71 -6.50
CA LYS A 505 30.61 -8.68 -5.89
C LYS A 505 31.99 -8.60 -6.55
N THR A 506 32.60 -9.76 -6.80
CA THR A 506 33.94 -9.85 -7.40
C THR A 506 33.94 -9.49 -8.89
N GLY A 507 32.77 -9.49 -9.54
CA GLY A 507 32.57 -9.14 -10.95
C GLY A 507 32.76 -10.31 -11.92
N TYR A 508 32.83 -11.55 -11.41
CA TYR A 508 32.84 -12.77 -12.23
C TYR A 508 31.41 -13.16 -12.61
N TRP A 509 30.78 -12.31 -13.42
CA TRP A 509 29.41 -12.54 -13.91
C TRP A 509 29.41 -13.65 -14.94
N LEU A 510 28.54 -14.64 -14.72
CA LEU A 510 28.55 -15.89 -15.47
C LEU A 510 27.58 -15.85 -16.66
N PRO A 511 27.79 -16.69 -17.69
CA PRO A 511 26.81 -16.91 -18.74
C PRO A 511 25.44 -17.27 -18.16
N TRP A 512 24.40 -16.84 -18.87
CA TRP A 512 22.98 -16.96 -18.54
C TRP A 512 22.59 -16.31 -17.21
N SER A 513 23.47 -15.44 -16.68
CA SER A 513 23.34 -14.88 -15.34
C SER A 513 23.25 -15.97 -14.25
N LEU A 514 24.00 -17.07 -14.42
CA LEU A 514 24.03 -18.19 -13.46
C LEU A 514 24.42 -17.76 -12.04
N ASP A 515 25.23 -16.72 -11.90
CA ASP A 515 25.57 -16.12 -10.61
C ASP A 515 24.33 -15.54 -9.90
N ILE A 516 23.44 -14.86 -10.65
CA ILE A 516 22.13 -14.43 -10.13
C ILE A 516 21.26 -15.64 -9.83
N ALA A 517 21.25 -16.65 -10.70
CA ALA A 517 20.42 -17.84 -10.51
C ALA A 517 20.76 -18.57 -9.20
N CYS A 518 22.06 -18.65 -8.87
CA CYS A 518 22.57 -19.15 -7.61
C CYS A 518 22.13 -18.29 -6.42
N TYR A 519 22.23 -16.96 -6.51
CA TYR A 519 21.71 -16.03 -5.49
C TYR A 519 20.19 -16.21 -5.27
N ALA A 520 19.42 -16.30 -6.36
CA ALA A 520 17.97 -16.31 -6.32
C ALA A 520 17.36 -17.66 -5.88
N ILE A 521 18.17 -18.72 -5.74
CA ILE A 521 17.71 -20.04 -5.34
C ILE A 521 16.97 -20.03 -3.99
N ILE A 522 17.33 -19.11 -3.10
CA ILE A 522 16.66 -18.93 -1.81
C ILE A 522 15.20 -18.53 -2.01
N PHE A 523 14.90 -17.62 -2.95
CA PHE A 523 13.53 -17.19 -3.23
C PHE A 523 12.69 -18.33 -3.81
N TYR A 524 13.28 -19.14 -4.69
CA TYR A 524 12.59 -20.32 -5.26
C TYR A 524 12.26 -21.33 -4.15
N ARG A 525 13.23 -21.62 -3.28
CA ARG A 525 13.05 -22.50 -2.12
C ARG A 525 12.01 -21.97 -1.14
N LEU A 526 12.06 -20.68 -0.83
CA LEU A 526 11.06 -20.00 0.00
C LEU A 526 9.67 -20.16 -0.61
N GLY A 527 9.53 -19.93 -1.93
CA GLY A 527 8.28 -20.15 -2.64
C GLY A 527 7.72 -21.56 -2.45
N HIS A 528 8.57 -22.57 -2.63
CA HIS A 528 8.19 -23.98 -2.43
C HIS A 528 7.72 -24.26 -0.99
N GLN A 529 8.48 -23.79 0.00
CA GLN A 529 8.15 -23.97 1.42
C GLN A 529 6.88 -23.22 1.83
N PHE A 530 6.67 -22.01 1.32
CA PHE A 530 5.47 -21.22 1.58
C PHE A 530 4.21 -21.89 1.05
N HIS A 531 4.32 -22.59 -0.08
CA HIS A 531 3.24 -23.41 -0.61
C HIS A 531 3.02 -24.67 0.24
N GLN A 532 4.08 -25.45 0.47
CA GLN A 532 4.03 -26.73 1.19
C GLN A 532 3.46 -26.56 2.61
N LYS A 533 3.94 -25.55 3.35
CA LYS A 533 3.55 -25.29 4.74
C LYS A 533 2.31 -24.39 4.89
N GLN A 534 1.63 -24.05 3.78
CA GLN A 534 0.49 -23.14 3.75
C GLN A 534 0.76 -21.73 4.33
N TRP A 535 2.01 -21.31 4.49
CA TRP A 535 2.37 -19.97 4.97
C TRP A 535 1.87 -18.87 4.04
N LEU A 536 1.84 -19.14 2.73
CA LEU A 536 1.26 -18.22 1.75
C LEU A 536 -0.23 -17.99 2.02
N LYS A 537 -0.98 -19.05 2.38
CA LYS A 537 -2.39 -18.93 2.74
C LYS A 537 -2.54 -18.06 3.99
N THR A 538 -1.73 -18.29 5.02
CA THR A 538 -1.73 -17.49 6.25
C THR A 538 -1.45 -16.02 5.96
N ALA A 539 -0.46 -15.71 5.10
CA ALA A 539 -0.14 -14.34 4.73
C ALA A 539 -1.33 -13.63 4.06
N ILE A 540 -1.97 -14.30 3.10
CA ILE A 540 -3.10 -13.75 2.34
C ILE A 540 -4.37 -13.60 3.19
N THR A 541 -4.63 -14.52 4.13
CA THR A 541 -5.85 -14.46 4.97
C THR A 541 -5.77 -13.43 6.09
N ASN A 542 -4.58 -12.90 6.37
CA ASN A 542 -4.35 -11.96 7.47
C ASN A 542 -3.85 -10.61 6.94
N PRO A 543 -4.73 -9.78 6.36
CA PRO A 543 -4.36 -8.48 5.78
C PRO A 543 -3.68 -7.52 6.78
N PHE A 544 -3.87 -7.70 8.09
CA PHE A 544 -3.14 -6.89 9.09
C PHE A 544 -1.62 -7.06 9.02
N LEU A 545 -1.12 -8.15 8.42
CA LEU A 545 0.31 -8.35 8.16
C LEU A 545 0.91 -7.24 7.30
N TYR A 546 0.08 -6.44 6.61
CA TYR A 546 0.50 -5.19 6.00
C TYR A 546 1.38 -4.34 6.93
N PHE A 547 0.98 -4.17 8.20
CA PHE A 547 1.70 -3.35 9.18
C PHE A 547 3.06 -3.91 9.59
N VAL A 548 3.33 -5.19 9.31
CA VAL A 548 4.63 -5.83 9.58
C VAL A 548 5.46 -5.90 8.30
N LEU A 549 4.86 -6.33 7.20
CA LEU A 549 5.56 -6.53 5.94
C LEU A 549 5.97 -5.22 5.27
N SER A 550 5.13 -4.17 5.34
CA SER A 550 5.43 -2.93 4.63
C SER A 550 6.58 -2.12 5.25
N PRO A 551 6.77 -2.03 6.60
CA PRO A 551 7.99 -1.43 7.14
C PRO A 551 9.27 -2.19 6.80
N ILE A 552 9.22 -3.53 6.80
CA ILE A 552 10.35 -4.36 6.41
C ILE A 552 10.75 -4.08 4.95
N TRP A 553 9.74 -3.99 4.07
CA TRP A 553 9.95 -3.67 2.66
C TRP A 553 10.44 -2.23 2.45
N ALA A 554 9.85 -1.25 3.14
CA ALA A 554 10.26 0.15 3.07
C ALA A 554 11.70 0.36 3.57
N TYR A 555 12.09 -0.30 4.66
CA TYR A 555 13.47 -0.24 5.17
C TYR A 555 14.47 -0.83 4.17
N MET A 556 14.10 -1.91 3.47
CA MET A 556 14.91 -2.49 2.40
C MET A 556 15.07 -1.55 1.20
N ILE A 557 14.03 -0.80 0.84
CA ILE A 557 14.09 0.25 -0.19
C ILE A 557 15.02 1.38 0.27
N TYR A 558 14.89 1.82 1.52
CA TYR A 558 15.74 2.86 2.12
C TYR A 558 17.24 2.51 2.07
N LEU A 559 17.60 1.24 2.28
CA LEU A 559 18.99 0.77 2.18
C LEU A 559 19.53 0.71 0.73
N GLY A 560 18.69 1.01 -0.27
CA GLY A 560 19.09 1.16 -1.66
C GLY A 560 18.49 0.14 -2.62
N GLY A 561 17.58 -0.74 -2.19
CA GLY A 561 16.92 -1.65 -3.13
C GLY A 561 17.70 -2.94 -3.42
N LEU A 562 16.99 -3.97 -3.91
CA LEU A 562 17.57 -5.19 -4.45
C LEU A 562 17.50 -5.10 -5.98
N GLU A 563 18.64 -4.96 -6.64
CA GLU A 563 18.71 -4.88 -8.10
C GLU A 563 19.61 -6.00 -8.66
N PRO A 564 19.01 -7.16 -9.01
CA PRO A 564 19.78 -8.33 -9.39
C PRO A 564 20.55 -8.15 -10.70
N ALA A 565 20.02 -7.37 -11.65
CA ALA A 565 20.66 -7.14 -12.95
C ALA A 565 22.07 -6.57 -12.79
N VAL A 566 22.26 -5.61 -11.88
CA VAL A 566 23.56 -4.98 -11.61
C VAL A 566 24.29 -5.58 -10.40
N ARG A 567 23.79 -6.70 -9.85
CA ARG A 567 24.36 -7.42 -8.68
C ARG A 567 24.42 -6.55 -7.41
N LYS A 568 23.42 -5.68 -7.21
CA LYS A 568 23.28 -4.92 -5.98
C LYS A 568 22.63 -5.80 -4.90
N TYR A 569 23.47 -6.45 -4.10
CA TYR A 569 23.07 -7.48 -3.14
C TYR A 569 23.39 -7.16 -1.67
N GLU A 570 23.95 -6.00 -1.36
CA GLU A 570 24.32 -5.65 0.03
C GLU A 570 23.32 -4.64 0.63
N PRO A 571 22.86 -4.85 1.87
CA PRO A 571 23.22 -5.93 2.80
C PRO A 571 22.40 -7.22 2.58
N TYR A 572 23.08 -8.36 2.43
CA TYR A 572 22.49 -9.62 1.96
C TYR A 572 21.17 -10.04 2.62
N GLY A 573 21.16 -10.23 3.95
CA GLY A 573 20.00 -10.80 4.65
C GLY A 573 18.76 -9.91 4.62
N ILE A 574 18.93 -8.61 4.84
CA ILE A 574 17.81 -7.66 4.87
C ILE A 574 17.19 -7.48 3.47
N LEU A 575 18.00 -7.54 2.41
CA LEU A 575 17.48 -7.52 1.03
C LEU A 575 16.60 -8.73 0.73
N ILE A 576 16.97 -9.93 1.20
CA ILE A 576 16.14 -11.13 1.03
C ILE A 576 14.81 -10.99 1.76
N ILE A 577 14.86 -10.60 3.04
CA ILE A 577 13.67 -10.48 3.89
C ILE A 577 12.74 -9.36 3.36
N GLY A 578 13.31 -8.21 2.99
CA GLY A 578 12.57 -7.08 2.42
C GLY A 578 11.92 -7.38 1.08
N SER A 579 12.66 -8.03 0.17
CA SER A 579 12.13 -8.41 -1.14
C SER A 579 11.03 -9.47 -1.01
N LEU A 580 11.16 -10.42 -0.07
CA LEU A 580 10.10 -11.36 0.27
C LEU A 580 8.87 -10.64 0.84
N ALA A 581 9.06 -9.68 1.73
CA ALA A 581 7.96 -8.90 2.31
C ALA A 581 7.19 -8.12 1.22
N GLY A 582 7.89 -7.45 0.31
CA GLY A 582 7.31 -6.80 -0.87
C GLY A 582 6.55 -7.79 -1.76
N THR A 583 7.14 -8.95 -2.03
CA THR A 583 6.49 -10.03 -2.82
C THR A 583 5.16 -10.46 -2.20
N LEU A 584 5.12 -10.69 -0.88
CA LEU A 584 3.91 -11.10 -0.17
C LEU A 584 2.83 -10.00 -0.17
N LEU A 585 3.24 -8.73 -0.11
CA LEU A 585 2.32 -7.59 -0.21
C LEU A 585 1.71 -7.49 -1.61
N VAL A 586 2.51 -7.65 -2.67
CA VAL A 586 2.03 -7.64 -4.06
C VAL A 586 1.04 -8.80 -4.29
N ILE A 587 1.33 -10.00 -3.78
CA ILE A 587 0.40 -11.14 -3.86
C ILE A 587 -0.90 -10.84 -3.10
N SER A 588 -0.81 -10.25 -1.91
CA SER A 588 -1.99 -9.90 -1.10
C SER A 588 -2.87 -8.86 -1.81
N LEU A 589 -2.24 -7.87 -2.46
CA LEU A 589 -2.93 -6.89 -3.29
C LEU A 589 -3.57 -7.55 -4.53
N ALA A 590 -2.87 -8.46 -5.22
CA ALA A 590 -3.41 -9.21 -6.35
C ALA A 590 -4.66 -10.03 -5.96
N VAL A 591 -4.66 -10.68 -4.79
CA VAL A 591 -5.83 -11.40 -4.26
C VAL A 591 -6.99 -10.44 -3.96
N TYR A 592 -6.69 -9.26 -3.41
CA TYR A 592 -7.70 -8.25 -3.14
C TYR A 592 -8.34 -7.75 -4.44
N ILE A 593 -7.52 -7.39 -5.45
CA ILE A 593 -7.96 -6.97 -6.79
C ILE A 593 -8.83 -8.04 -7.43
N SER A 594 -8.40 -9.30 -7.40
CA SER A 594 -9.17 -10.43 -7.94
C SER A 594 -10.57 -10.57 -7.33
N SER A 595 -10.76 -10.09 -6.10
CA SER A 595 -12.02 -10.27 -5.35
C SER A 595 -12.93 -9.03 -5.40
N HIS A 596 -12.37 -7.84 -5.65
CA HIS A 596 -13.10 -6.57 -5.53
C HIS A 596 -13.09 -5.71 -6.80
N LEU A 597 -12.11 -5.88 -7.69
CA LEU A 597 -11.92 -5.08 -8.90
C LEU A 597 -11.83 -5.99 -10.14
N PRO A 598 -12.96 -6.56 -10.60
CA PRO A 598 -12.96 -7.62 -11.62
C PRO A 598 -12.38 -7.17 -12.96
N ILE A 599 -12.62 -5.92 -13.38
CA ILE A 599 -12.11 -5.37 -14.63
C ILE A 599 -10.58 -5.23 -14.56
N VAL A 600 -10.07 -4.59 -13.50
CA VAL A 600 -8.63 -4.44 -13.27
C VAL A 600 -7.95 -5.80 -13.16
N GLY A 601 -8.56 -6.73 -12.42
CA GLY A 601 -8.09 -8.10 -12.28
C GLY A 601 -8.02 -8.83 -13.63
N MET A 602 -9.00 -8.65 -14.51
CA MET A 602 -8.99 -9.24 -15.86
C MET A 602 -7.83 -8.70 -16.70
N LEU A 603 -7.63 -7.39 -16.73
CA LEU A 603 -6.54 -6.77 -17.49
C LEU A 603 -5.16 -7.24 -17.00
N LEU A 604 -4.95 -7.22 -15.69
CA LEU A 604 -3.70 -7.71 -15.07
C LEU A 604 -3.48 -9.20 -15.32
N LYS A 605 -4.54 -10.01 -15.25
CA LYS A 605 -4.45 -11.45 -15.58
C LYS A 605 -3.96 -11.66 -17.00
N ILE A 606 -4.54 -10.95 -17.98
CA ILE A 606 -4.14 -11.06 -19.39
C ILE A 606 -2.66 -10.70 -19.58
N ALA A 607 -2.21 -9.60 -18.94
CA ALA A 607 -0.80 -9.20 -18.95
C ALA A 607 0.09 -10.29 -18.34
N GLY A 608 -0.28 -10.84 -17.18
CA GLY A 608 0.50 -11.84 -16.46
C GLY A 608 0.52 -13.22 -17.11
N GLU A 609 -0.52 -13.61 -17.85
CA GLU A 609 -0.48 -14.82 -18.68
C GLU A 609 0.37 -14.64 -19.95
N SER A 610 0.63 -13.39 -20.35
CA SER A 610 1.36 -13.06 -21.59
C SER A 610 2.75 -12.48 -21.31
N PHE A 611 3.21 -12.47 -20.05
CA PHE A 611 4.37 -11.70 -19.62
C PHE A 611 5.68 -12.05 -20.37
N ILE A 612 5.88 -13.32 -20.75
CA ILE A 612 7.06 -13.74 -21.53
C ILE A 612 7.03 -13.11 -22.93
N ILE A 613 5.89 -13.20 -23.62
CA ILE A 613 5.70 -12.59 -24.94
C ILE A 613 5.85 -11.07 -24.81
N LEU A 614 5.33 -10.49 -23.74
CA LEU A 614 5.44 -9.07 -23.47
C LEU A 614 6.90 -8.62 -23.32
N LEU A 615 7.72 -9.33 -22.54
CA LEU A 615 9.17 -9.05 -22.44
C LEU A 615 9.87 -9.10 -23.81
N ILE A 616 9.51 -10.09 -24.64
CA ILE A 616 10.05 -10.25 -25.99
C ILE A 616 9.64 -9.08 -26.88
N VAL A 617 8.35 -8.74 -26.91
CA VAL A 617 7.81 -7.62 -27.69
C VAL A 617 8.46 -6.31 -27.26
N HIS A 618 8.55 -6.05 -25.97
CA HIS A 618 9.21 -4.85 -25.44
C HIS A 618 10.68 -4.76 -25.90
N THR A 619 11.42 -5.86 -25.82
CA THR A 619 12.86 -5.85 -26.18
C THR A 619 13.09 -5.75 -27.70
N VAL A 620 12.22 -6.35 -28.52
CA VAL A 620 12.41 -6.41 -29.99
C VAL A 620 11.75 -5.24 -30.72
N LEU A 621 10.55 -4.85 -30.27
CA LEU A 621 9.70 -3.87 -30.94
C LEU A 621 9.62 -2.54 -30.18
N GLY A 622 10.20 -2.43 -28.98
CA GLY A 622 10.13 -1.24 -28.13
C GLY A 622 10.47 0.06 -28.85
N ASP A 623 11.59 0.11 -29.58
CA ASP A 623 11.99 1.31 -30.34
C ASP A 623 10.98 1.71 -31.42
N ARG A 624 10.42 0.71 -32.11
CA ARG A 624 9.41 0.94 -33.18
C ARG A 624 8.10 1.41 -32.57
N ILE A 625 7.66 0.79 -31.48
CA ILE A 625 6.47 1.18 -30.73
C ILE A 625 6.64 2.59 -30.17
N GLY A 626 7.82 2.91 -29.62
CA GLY A 626 8.18 4.25 -29.15
C GLY A 626 8.10 5.27 -30.28
N THR A 627 8.59 4.96 -31.48
CA THR A 627 8.47 5.86 -32.65
C THR A 627 7.01 6.11 -33.02
N ILE A 628 6.16 5.08 -32.98
CA ILE A 628 4.71 5.22 -33.22
C ILE A 628 4.06 6.08 -32.13
N ALA A 629 4.36 5.82 -30.86
CA ALA A 629 3.80 6.59 -29.75
C ALA A 629 4.25 8.06 -29.79
N ALA A 630 5.50 8.33 -30.20
CA ALA A 630 6.07 9.66 -30.36
C ALA A 630 5.38 10.49 -31.47
N SER A 631 4.68 9.83 -32.41
CA SER A 631 3.86 10.52 -33.42
C SER A 631 2.56 11.12 -32.85
N VAL A 632 2.12 10.65 -31.68
CA VAL A 632 0.87 11.07 -31.02
C VAL A 632 1.14 11.93 -29.79
N PHE A 633 2.13 11.55 -28.97
CA PHE A 633 2.47 12.22 -27.72
C PHE A 633 3.96 12.54 -27.65
N SER A 634 4.33 13.61 -26.94
CA SER A 634 5.74 13.91 -26.63
C SER A 634 6.38 12.75 -25.88
N SER A 635 7.60 12.36 -26.27
CA SER A 635 8.37 11.28 -25.62
C SER A 635 8.69 11.56 -24.16
N SER A 636 8.68 12.83 -23.74
CA SER A 636 8.82 13.24 -22.33
C SER A 636 7.51 13.19 -21.53
N GLY A 637 6.38 12.93 -22.17
CA GLY A 637 5.06 12.95 -21.54
C GLY A 637 4.68 11.61 -20.89
N PHE A 638 3.93 11.66 -19.79
CA PHE A 638 3.43 10.43 -19.15
C PHE A 638 2.45 9.65 -20.06
N ALA A 639 1.66 10.35 -20.89
CA ALA A 639 0.74 9.73 -21.85
C ALA A 639 1.48 8.88 -22.91
N TYR A 640 2.70 9.27 -23.30
CA TYR A 640 3.55 8.50 -24.20
C TYR A 640 3.89 7.13 -23.60
N MET A 641 4.31 7.08 -22.32
CA MET A 641 4.60 5.81 -21.63
C MET A 641 3.37 4.89 -21.61
N ILE A 642 2.20 5.45 -21.26
CA ILE A 642 0.95 4.67 -21.22
C ILE A 642 0.63 4.09 -22.60
N LEU A 643 0.74 4.88 -23.66
CA LEU A 643 0.49 4.42 -25.03
C LEU A 643 1.47 3.30 -25.43
N CYS A 644 2.76 3.43 -25.14
CA CYS A 644 3.75 2.38 -25.40
C CYS A 644 3.36 1.06 -24.72
N ILE A 645 3.07 1.09 -23.42
CA ILE A 645 2.69 -0.11 -22.65
C ILE A 645 1.39 -0.73 -23.18
N MET A 646 0.41 0.09 -23.56
CA MET A 646 -0.85 -0.39 -24.16
C MET A 646 -0.62 -1.08 -25.51
N LEU A 647 0.21 -0.50 -26.39
CA LEU A 647 0.55 -1.08 -27.69
C LEU A 647 1.34 -2.39 -27.53
N GLU A 648 2.34 -2.41 -26.65
CA GLU A 648 3.09 -3.62 -26.30
C GLU A 648 2.16 -4.74 -25.81
N GLY A 649 1.22 -4.39 -24.91
CA GLY A 649 0.20 -5.31 -24.41
C GLY A 649 -0.70 -5.85 -25.52
N ALA A 650 -1.22 -4.97 -26.38
CA ALA A 650 -2.11 -5.35 -27.48
C ALA A 650 -1.42 -6.29 -28.47
N ILE A 651 -0.18 -5.98 -28.90
CA ILE A 651 0.62 -6.83 -29.78
C ILE A 651 0.90 -8.18 -29.12
N SER A 652 1.25 -8.19 -27.84
CA SER A 652 1.52 -9.42 -27.09
C SER A 652 0.31 -10.34 -27.02
N ILE A 653 -0.89 -9.77 -26.83
CA ILE A 653 -2.15 -10.52 -26.84
C ILE A 653 -2.43 -11.09 -28.24
N ALA A 654 -2.23 -10.29 -29.29
CA ALA A 654 -2.42 -10.73 -30.67
C ALA A 654 -1.49 -11.90 -31.03
N ILE A 655 -0.20 -11.80 -30.71
CA ILE A 655 0.79 -12.88 -30.91
C ILE A 655 0.36 -14.13 -30.15
N LYS A 656 -0.03 -13.99 -28.88
CA LYS A 656 -0.50 -15.13 -28.08
C LYS A 656 -1.70 -15.82 -28.72
N GLN A 657 -2.68 -15.06 -29.23
CA GLN A 657 -3.85 -15.62 -29.91
C GLN A 657 -3.49 -16.36 -31.19
N LEU A 658 -2.54 -15.84 -31.97
CA LEU A 658 -2.02 -16.51 -33.17
C LEU A 658 -1.27 -17.82 -32.86
N MET A 659 -0.65 -17.91 -31.67
CA MET A 659 0.07 -19.12 -31.24
C MET A 659 -0.84 -20.20 -30.62
N LEU A 660 -2.07 -19.86 -30.18
CA LEU A 660 -3.00 -20.81 -29.55
C LEU A 660 -3.36 -22.03 -30.45
N PRO A 661 -3.63 -21.87 -31.75
CA PRO A 661 -3.88 -23.00 -32.65
C PRO A 661 -2.68 -23.95 -32.76
N LEU A 662 -1.46 -23.41 -32.77
CA LEU A 662 -0.20 -24.18 -32.89
C LEU A 662 0.12 -25.00 -31.62
N GLN A 663 -0.41 -24.60 -30.46
CA GLN A 663 -0.26 -25.34 -29.20
C GLN A 663 -1.29 -26.46 -29.04
N LYS A 664 -2.46 -26.37 -29.68
CA LYS A 664 -3.51 -27.41 -29.63
C LYS A 664 -3.21 -28.64 -30.50
N THR A 665 -2.23 -28.56 -31.39
CA THR A 665 -1.82 -29.67 -32.28
C THR A 665 -0.77 -30.61 -31.67
N VAL A 666 -0.42 -30.43 -30.38
CA VAL A 666 0.45 -31.35 -29.63
C VAL A 666 -0.39 -32.00 -28.52
N PRO A 667 -0.53 -33.33 -28.47
CA PRO A 667 -1.38 -33.98 -27.46
C PRO A 667 -0.86 -33.70 -26.05
N ALA A 668 -1.78 -33.31 -25.17
CA ALA A 668 -1.50 -33.04 -23.76
C ALA A 668 -1.10 -34.33 -23.04
N SER A 669 0.09 -34.34 -22.44
CA SER A 669 0.65 -35.44 -21.63
C SER A 669 1.03 -34.96 -20.22
#